data_AF-A0A1G7NJ00-F1
#
_entry.id   AF-A0A1G7NJ00-F1
#
_cell.length_a   1.000
_cell.length_b   1.000
_cell.length_c   1.000
_cell.angle_alpha   90.00
_cell.angle_beta   90.00
_cell.angle_gamma   90.00
#
_symmetry.space_group_name_H-M   'P 1'
#
loop_
_entity.id
_entity.type
_entity.pdbx_description
1 polymer ?
#
loop_
_entity_poly.entity_id
_entity_poly.type
_entity_poly.pdbx_seq_one_letter_code
_entity_poly.pdbx_strand_id
1 'polypeptide(L)'
;MDSHFFYIKLYDLVSLATLFTGMTIALLLGFAKSPARAANLFLSLALAAIVLKSGGLTSLFLPALGPLLYLYVRRLTCTDKPFLQRDLLHFCLLPGGYWLPAWLVLISVIIYLYLSHRLINDFYDRLQPVLMDRPRFAFRRLKWALVLLGALCVLSCFNAYFLFAITFVLMLEGAGRLLKPDGAIQLTLPNNETNDAREKGRRLKEAVAAGRFYTDAELTLATLSVKLGIHPQELSRAMNLGLKKNFSDFVNEFRVREVSRKMRDPAYAHLTILGIAYESGFNSKTTFNRVFRELTGKTPLEYKKEVPINKLAPHAVLRPVLLRQETPKRKFMFRNYLKIAYRQLLRQKMYATVKIGGFAMGIAACLLIGLYIHNELTFDRFYPGADRIFRVVGDGEMSRGLAWPAPMSKAIQQDFPEVEFAGRMRLVNSYLGHAELRPAEASQNTYEQGIIYIDQSFFSAFKLPMVYGDGATALKEPRSLVISKTMAEKHYHGQNPLGRVMYIDNDRSHPYRIGGVMADIPANSHLHPFHFFITLSGMEFGTGEQNSWRWYNYVQYIKLKSGTNVAAFEAKLNAGLRKNYLVAEARKGGAQDPAKEAAKFHVYLQPVPDINLYSTDFPDGLTNGDIRFVWLFGAIALFILIIACINFINLSTAKSANRAKEVGLRKVVGSNRSSLIAQFLTESLIYSFVSFILGILIAWLLLPYFNTMAARSLAMPWLEWWFVPVILLSTLVIGTLAGLYPAFYLSGFNPGQVLKGTISAGSKSPVLRNGLVVFQFAASVILIISTVVIYNQMHFILNRKAGFDKDQVMILQSTNTLSDQHIRNFKTELSNLSAVKSVSISDYLPVSGTSRNGNAFFKEGREKIDHPVFGQIWQVDDTYLGTLGIKLLEGRDFSLEMADDTAGRTVIINQSMARSLGLQHPVGARISDNGLITVIGVMQDFNYESVRSEIGPVALHYGLSNSMMTVKLRGGDVKNTIANVAALWKKYSPDQPIRYTFLDEDFANMYADLTRTGKIFTSFAVLAIIIACLGLFALSAFLAEQRSKEIGIRKVLGASVQGITTLLSVDFIKLVLLAILIASPIAWWAMHKWLRDFAYRVAISWWMFAIAGLGVILIAVVTVSFQSIKAAMANPVKSLRSE
;
A
#
# COMPACT_ATOMS: atom_id res chain seq x y z
N MET A 1 14.62 -9.89 -19.99
CA MET A 1 13.44 -9.02 -19.74
C MET A 1 13.37 -8.79 -18.24
N ASP A 2 13.54 -7.56 -17.78
CA ASP A 2 13.72 -7.24 -16.36
C ASP A 2 12.44 -7.48 -15.56
N SER A 3 12.48 -8.45 -14.64
CA SER A 3 11.43 -8.87 -13.69
C SER A 3 11.15 -7.83 -12.59
N HIS A 4 11.25 -6.53 -12.92
CA HIS A 4 11.18 -5.42 -11.96
C HIS A 4 9.87 -4.63 -12.06
N PHE A 5 8.76 -5.29 -12.38
CA PHE A 5 7.48 -4.62 -12.65
C PHE A 5 6.82 -4.02 -11.38
N PHE A 6 7.12 -4.58 -10.20
CA PHE A 6 6.65 -4.12 -8.89
C PHE A 6 7.77 -4.03 -7.84
N TYR A 7 9.01 -3.79 -8.28
CA TYR A 7 9.88 -3.03 -7.39
C TYR A 7 9.32 -1.60 -7.39
N ILE A 8 8.23 -1.36 -6.63
CA ILE A 8 7.85 -0.02 -6.26
C ILE A 8 9.03 0.44 -5.42
N LYS A 9 10.00 1.07 -6.08
CA LYS A 9 11.13 1.68 -5.38
C LYS A 9 10.50 2.60 -4.35
N LEU A 10 11.13 2.76 -3.20
CA LEU A 10 10.67 3.76 -2.22
C LEU A 10 10.37 5.10 -2.91
N TYR A 11 11.14 5.42 -3.97
CA TYR A 11 10.89 6.48 -4.94
C TYR A 11 9.46 6.52 -5.49
N ASP A 12 8.94 5.43 -6.06
CA ASP A 12 7.61 5.36 -6.70
C ASP A 12 6.49 5.49 -5.66
N LEU A 13 6.67 4.91 -4.47
CA LEU A 13 5.71 5.01 -3.37
C LEU A 13 5.67 6.45 -2.81
N VAL A 14 6.85 7.05 -2.65
CA VAL A 14 7.00 8.46 -2.26
C VAL A 14 6.47 9.37 -3.36
N SER A 15 6.66 9.05 -4.64
CA SER A 15 6.14 9.79 -5.79
C SER A 15 4.62 9.78 -5.81
N LEU A 16 4.00 8.62 -5.64
CA LEU A 16 2.55 8.49 -5.62
C LEU A 16 1.94 9.17 -4.38
N ALA A 17 2.59 9.06 -3.22
CA ALA A 17 2.18 9.75 -1.99
C ALA A 17 2.32 11.27 -2.09
N THR A 18 3.42 11.78 -2.68
CA THR A 18 3.64 13.22 -2.89
C THR A 18 2.69 13.78 -3.95
N LEU A 19 2.39 13.02 -5.01
CA LEU A 19 1.35 13.37 -5.96
C LEU A 19 0.01 13.55 -5.26
N PHE A 20 -0.39 12.56 -4.46
CA PHE A 20 -1.67 12.57 -3.76
C PHE A 20 -1.79 13.69 -2.74
N THR A 21 -0.85 13.75 -1.80
CA THR A 21 -0.90 14.70 -0.68
C THR A 21 -0.62 16.12 -1.15
N GLY A 22 0.36 16.30 -2.03
CA GLY A 22 0.74 17.59 -2.58
C GLY A 22 -0.36 18.22 -3.44
N MET A 23 -0.99 17.43 -4.33
CA MET A 23 -2.08 17.93 -5.18
C MET A 23 -3.32 18.27 -4.36
N THR A 24 -3.61 17.47 -3.32
CA THR A 24 -4.70 17.76 -2.38
C THR A 24 -4.46 19.08 -1.64
N ILE A 25 -3.24 19.30 -1.10
CA ILE A 25 -2.88 20.56 -0.42
C ILE A 25 -2.95 21.73 -1.41
N ALA A 26 -2.45 21.58 -2.64
CA ALA A 26 -2.48 22.62 -3.66
C ALA A 26 -3.92 23.06 -3.97
N LEU A 27 -4.82 22.11 -4.23
CA LEU A 27 -6.23 22.38 -4.51
C LEU A 27 -6.93 23.06 -3.33
N LEU A 28 -6.71 22.55 -2.11
CA LEU A 28 -7.28 23.15 -0.90
C LEU A 28 -6.80 24.59 -0.68
N LEU A 29 -5.53 24.88 -0.98
CA LEU A 29 -4.96 26.22 -0.88
C LEU A 29 -5.55 27.17 -1.92
N GLY A 30 -5.76 26.71 -3.16
CA GLY A 30 -6.35 27.50 -4.24
C GLY A 30 -7.82 27.87 -4.00
N PHE A 31 -8.58 26.97 -3.36
CA PHE A 31 -9.99 27.21 -3.01
C PHE A 31 -10.20 27.83 -1.62
N ALA A 32 -9.14 28.09 -0.86
CA ALA A 32 -9.24 28.70 0.46
C ALA A 32 -9.75 30.16 0.36
N LYS A 33 -10.89 30.46 1.01
CA LYS A 33 -11.37 31.84 1.19
C LYS A 33 -10.50 32.54 2.25
N SER A 34 -9.51 33.32 1.83
CA SER A 34 -8.64 34.13 2.71
C SER A 34 -8.56 35.60 2.22
N PRO A 35 -8.26 36.57 3.09
CA PRO A 35 -8.01 37.95 2.67
C PRO A 35 -6.78 38.08 1.74
N ALA A 36 -5.85 37.12 1.77
CA ALA A 36 -4.70 37.03 0.86
C ALA A 36 -4.93 36.05 -0.31
N ARG A 37 -6.13 36.02 -0.90
CA ARG A 37 -6.54 35.04 -1.92
C ARG A 37 -5.59 34.95 -3.12
N ALA A 38 -5.09 36.08 -3.61
CA ALA A 38 -4.16 36.12 -4.73
C ALA A 38 -2.80 35.47 -4.40
N ALA A 39 -2.27 35.69 -3.19
CA ALA A 39 -1.03 35.08 -2.75
C ALA A 39 -1.17 33.56 -2.60
N ASN A 40 -2.29 33.10 -2.00
CA ASN A 40 -2.58 31.67 -1.86
C ASN A 40 -2.73 30.96 -3.21
N LEU A 41 -3.28 31.64 -4.22
CA LEU A 41 -3.37 31.10 -5.58
C LEU A 41 -1.98 30.88 -6.21
N PHE A 42 -1.06 31.84 -6.06
CA PHE A 42 0.31 31.70 -6.57
C PHE A 42 1.09 30.56 -5.87
N LEU A 43 0.96 30.42 -4.55
CA LEU A 43 1.57 29.31 -3.81
C LEU A 43 0.93 27.95 -4.18
N SER A 44 -0.37 27.93 -4.46
CA SER A 44 -1.12 26.74 -4.91
C SER A 44 -0.60 26.25 -6.26
N LEU A 45 -0.46 27.17 -7.22
CA LEU A 45 0.08 26.88 -8.55
C LEU A 45 1.56 26.45 -8.49
N ALA A 46 2.36 27.08 -7.62
CA ALA A 46 3.75 26.68 -7.42
C ALA A 46 3.86 25.25 -6.85
N LEU A 47 2.99 24.91 -5.89
CA LEU A 47 2.93 23.57 -5.31
C LEU A 47 2.45 22.54 -6.36
N ALA A 48 1.43 22.87 -7.17
CA ALA A 48 0.96 21.98 -8.23
C ALA A 48 2.06 21.71 -9.28
N ALA A 49 2.80 22.74 -9.70
CA ALA A 49 3.88 22.60 -10.67
C ALA A 49 5.00 21.66 -10.19
N ILE A 50 5.44 21.78 -8.94
CA ILE A 50 6.49 20.89 -8.40
C ILE A 50 5.98 19.47 -8.14
N VAL A 51 4.74 19.32 -7.68
CA VAL A 51 4.11 18.01 -7.38
C VAL A 51 3.93 17.20 -8.66
N LEU A 52 3.52 17.84 -9.77
CA LEU A 52 3.41 17.18 -11.07
C LEU A 52 4.76 16.70 -11.60
N LYS A 53 5.85 17.42 -11.30
CA LYS A 53 7.21 17.03 -11.68
C LYS A 53 7.76 15.90 -10.80
N SER A 54 7.63 16.00 -9.47
CA SER A 54 8.09 14.97 -8.53
C SER A 54 7.23 13.69 -8.59
N GLY A 55 5.97 13.83 -9.00
CA GLY A 55 5.04 12.75 -9.30
C GLY A 55 5.23 12.06 -10.66
N GLY A 56 6.22 12.49 -11.47
CA GLY A 56 6.56 11.86 -12.74
C GLY A 56 5.59 12.13 -13.91
N LEU A 57 4.66 13.09 -13.78
CA LEU A 57 3.61 13.32 -14.79
C LEU A 57 4.02 14.28 -15.90
N THR A 58 4.56 15.48 -15.59
CA THR A 58 4.96 16.47 -16.63
C THR A 58 6.07 17.44 -16.17
N SER A 59 6.98 17.85 -17.08
CA SER A 59 8.02 18.88 -16.82
C SER A 59 7.67 20.28 -17.29
N LEU A 60 6.58 20.43 -18.06
CA LEU A 60 6.20 21.66 -18.75
C LEU A 60 6.09 22.88 -17.83
N PHE A 61 5.61 22.66 -16.60
CA PHE A 61 5.29 23.75 -15.65
C PHE A 61 6.42 24.10 -14.69
N LEU A 62 7.55 23.39 -14.72
CA LEU A 62 8.67 23.64 -13.82
C LEU A 62 9.28 25.06 -13.94
N PRO A 63 9.39 25.67 -15.15
CA PRO A 63 9.87 27.05 -15.29
C PRO A 63 9.00 28.09 -14.60
N ALA A 64 7.73 27.79 -14.33
CA ALA A 64 6.82 28.69 -13.63
C ALA A 64 7.07 28.75 -12.11
N LEU A 65 7.81 27.80 -11.53
CA LEU A 65 8.01 27.67 -10.08
C LEU A 65 8.62 28.93 -9.46
N GLY A 66 9.71 29.45 -10.05
CA GLY A 66 10.42 30.65 -9.58
C GLY A 66 9.53 31.91 -9.63
N PRO A 67 8.97 32.26 -10.80
CA PRO A 67 8.04 33.39 -10.94
C PRO A 67 6.85 33.33 -10.00
N LEU A 68 6.24 32.16 -9.81
CA LEU A 68 5.08 31.98 -8.91
C LEU A 68 5.46 32.23 -7.44
N LEU A 69 6.62 31.75 -6.99
CA LEU A 69 7.12 32.02 -5.64
C LEU A 69 7.49 33.50 -5.43
N TYR A 70 8.05 34.14 -6.45
CA TYR A 70 8.34 35.57 -6.42
C TYR A 70 7.07 36.42 -6.31
N LEU A 71 6.03 36.11 -7.10
CA LEU A 71 4.74 36.80 -7.04
C LEU A 71 4.02 36.56 -5.71
N TYR A 72 4.13 35.36 -5.16
CA TYR A 72 3.66 35.05 -3.80
C TYR A 72 4.32 35.94 -2.75
N VAL A 73 5.66 36.04 -2.75
CA VAL A 73 6.40 36.87 -1.78
C VAL A 73 6.12 38.36 -1.98
N ARG A 74 6.09 38.84 -3.23
CA ARG A 74 5.76 40.23 -3.56
C ARG A 74 4.38 40.63 -3.06
N ARG A 75 3.38 39.75 -3.19
CA ARG A 75 2.03 40.04 -2.67
C ARG A 75 1.95 40.07 -1.14
N LEU A 76 2.88 39.44 -0.44
CA LEU A 76 2.95 39.47 1.02
C LEU A 76 3.69 40.69 1.56
N THR A 77 4.71 41.18 0.84
CA THR A 77 5.53 42.32 1.27
C THR A 77 5.01 43.66 0.75
N CYS A 78 4.29 43.66 -0.37
CA CYS A 78 3.72 44.86 -1.00
C CYS A 78 2.24 44.63 -1.32
N THR A 79 1.36 44.83 -0.34
CA THR A 79 -0.10 44.61 -0.47
C THR A 79 -0.74 45.54 -1.50
N ASP A 80 -0.20 46.75 -1.67
CA ASP A 80 -0.86 47.85 -2.39
C ASP A 80 -0.52 47.93 -3.88
N LYS A 81 0.38 47.06 -4.38
CA LYS A 81 0.77 47.05 -5.80
C LYS A 81 -0.11 46.08 -6.61
N PRO A 82 -0.83 46.54 -7.66
CA PRO A 82 -1.61 45.66 -8.53
C PRO A 82 -0.69 44.76 -9.39
N PHE A 83 -1.27 43.67 -9.91
CA PHE A 83 -0.62 42.79 -10.89
C PHE A 83 -0.70 43.47 -12.27
N LEU A 84 0.44 43.73 -12.91
CA LEU A 84 0.52 44.48 -14.17
C LEU A 84 0.74 43.52 -15.35
N GLN A 85 0.33 43.89 -16.57
CA GLN A 85 0.59 43.07 -17.78
C GLN A 85 2.09 42.78 -17.99
N ARG A 86 2.98 43.68 -17.56
CA ARG A 86 4.44 43.46 -17.59
C ARG A 86 4.88 42.28 -16.71
N ASP A 87 4.12 41.92 -15.68
CA ASP A 87 4.43 40.77 -14.81
C ASP A 87 4.23 39.42 -15.54
N LEU A 88 3.52 39.41 -16.69
CA LEU A 88 3.42 38.21 -17.55
C LEU A 88 4.73 37.88 -18.27
N LEU A 89 5.64 38.86 -18.44
CA LEU A 89 6.95 38.63 -19.04
C LEU A 89 7.82 37.69 -18.19
N HIS A 90 7.57 37.57 -16.89
CA HIS A 90 8.24 36.59 -16.02
C HIS A 90 7.95 35.13 -16.41
N PHE A 91 6.91 34.90 -17.21
CA PHE A 91 6.48 33.58 -17.69
C PHE A 91 6.89 33.28 -19.15
N CYS A 92 7.72 34.12 -19.78
CA CYS A 92 8.16 33.93 -21.17
C CYS A 92 8.92 32.62 -21.44
N LEU A 93 9.44 31.96 -20.39
CA LEU A 93 10.15 30.68 -20.48
C LEU A 93 9.22 29.45 -20.47
N LEU A 94 7.91 29.61 -20.20
CA LEU A 94 6.94 28.50 -20.21
C LEU A 94 6.83 27.78 -21.57
N PRO A 95 6.73 28.46 -22.72
CA PRO A 95 6.65 27.82 -24.04
C PRO A 95 7.90 27.00 -24.40
N GLY A 96 9.07 27.42 -23.91
CA GLY A 96 10.35 26.74 -24.13
C GLY A 96 10.66 25.63 -23.10
N GLY A 97 9.79 25.41 -22.10
CA GLY A 97 10.05 24.52 -20.97
C GLY A 97 10.29 23.05 -21.32
N TYR A 98 9.84 22.60 -22.50
CA TYR A 98 10.12 21.26 -23.02
C TYR A 98 11.55 21.12 -23.56
N TRP A 99 12.10 22.20 -24.12
CA TRP A 99 13.37 22.25 -24.84
C TRP A 99 14.53 22.74 -23.99
N LEU A 100 14.25 23.28 -22.81
CA LEU A 100 15.25 23.81 -21.89
C LEU A 100 15.90 22.70 -21.03
N PRO A 101 17.23 22.62 -20.98
CA PRO A 101 17.95 21.77 -20.02
C PRO A 101 17.52 22.03 -18.57
N ALA A 102 17.37 20.97 -17.77
CA ALA A 102 16.90 21.06 -16.39
C ALA A 102 17.73 22.00 -15.51
N TRP A 103 19.04 22.10 -15.76
CA TRP A 103 19.94 22.98 -15.04
C TRP A 103 19.67 24.47 -15.31
N LEU A 104 19.25 24.85 -16.54
CA LEU A 104 18.85 26.23 -16.87
C LEU A 104 17.56 26.63 -16.18
N VAL A 105 16.60 25.69 -16.09
CA VAL A 105 15.35 25.91 -15.34
C VAL A 105 15.64 26.16 -13.86
N LEU A 106 16.57 25.40 -13.27
CA LEU A 106 16.98 25.56 -11.87
C LEU A 106 17.72 26.86 -11.60
N ILE A 107 18.61 27.30 -12.51
CA ILE A 107 19.27 28.62 -12.41
C ILE A 107 18.23 29.75 -12.38
N SER A 108 17.23 29.69 -13.27
CA SER A 108 16.12 30.65 -13.30
C SER A 108 15.34 30.67 -11.97
N VAL A 109 14.99 29.50 -11.43
CA VAL A 109 14.30 29.39 -10.13
C VAL A 109 15.13 30.01 -9.00
N ILE A 110 16.44 29.78 -8.97
CA ILE A 110 17.35 30.33 -7.96
C ILE A 110 17.40 31.86 -8.04
N ILE A 111 17.45 32.43 -9.24
CA ILE A 111 17.41 33.89 -9.44
C ILE A 111 16.12 34.48 -8.84
N TYR A 112 14.96 33.88 -9.10
CA TYR A 112 13.69 34.36 -8.53
C TYR A 112 13.59 34.16 -7.01
N LEU A 113 14.19 33.11 -6.44
CA LEU A 113 14.29 32.92 -5.00
C LEU A 113 15.18 33.98 -4.34
N TYR A 114 16.29 34.35 -4.99
CA TYR A 114 17.15 35.45 -4.55
C TYR A 114 16.41 36.80 -4.60
N LEU A 115 15.69 37.09 -5.69
CA LEU A 115 14.85 38.28 -5.79
C LEU A 115 13.77 38.33 -4.70
N SER A 116 13.17 37.17 -4.39
CA SER A 116 12.21 37.03 -3.29
C SER A 116 12.84 37.32 -1.92
N HIS A 117 14.07 36.85 -1.70
CA HIS A 117 14.83 37.13 -0.48
C HIS A 117 15.14 38.63 -0.34
N ARG A 118 15.53 39.28 -1.45
CA ARG A 118 15.78 40.72 -1.50
C ARG A 118 14.53 41.52 -1.16
N LEU A 119 13.36 41.16 -1.71
CA LEU A 119 12.08 41.80 -1.36
C LEU A 119 11.74 41.74 0.13
N ILE A 120 12.10 40.64 0.81
CA ILE A 120 11.89 40.50 2.26
C ILE A 120 12.86 41.40 3.04
N ASN A 121 14.12 41.51 2.60
CA ASN A 121 15.08 42.41 3.23
C ASN A 121 14.69 43.88 3.02
N ASP A 122 14.34 44.28 1.79
CA ASP A 122 13.86 45.64 1.49
C ASP A 122 12.58 46.00 2.28
N PHE A 123 11.76 45.00 2.63
CA PHE A 123 10.61 45.18 3.51
C PHE A 123 11.02 45.38 4.98
N TYR A 124 12.03 44.64 5.45
CA TYR A 124 12.58 44.83 6.80
C TYR A 124 13.30 46.17 6.97
N ASP A 125 14.04 46.60 5.96
CA ASP A 125 14.76 47.88 5.98
C ASP A 125 13.77 49.05 6.04
N ARG A 126 12.60 48.92 5.39
CA ARG A 126 11.49 49.88 5.51
C ARG A 126 10.82 49.90 6.90
N LEU A 127 10.88 48.79 7.65
CA LEU A 127 10.28 48.68 8.99
C LEU A 127 11.24 49.10 10.12
N GLN A 128 12.55 49.05 9.87
CA GLN A 128 13.61 49.32 10.84
C GLN A 128 13.53 50.71 11.53
N PRO A 129 13.04 51.80 10.89
CA PRO A 129 12.86 53.08 11.55
C PRO A 129 11.62 53.18 12.46
N VAL A 130 10.64 52.28 12.31
CA VAL A 130 9.26 52.49 12.83
C VAL A 130 8.94 51.63 14.05
N LEU A 131 9.53 50.44 14.18
CA LEU A 131 9.22 49.46 15.24
C LEU A 131 10.49 48.70 15.65
N MET A 132 10.97 48.87 16.89
CA MET A 132 12.03 48.01 17.46
C MET A 132 11.69 46.52 17.27
N ASP A 133 12.73 45.69 17.06
CA ASP A 133 12.86 44.24 16.74
C ASP A 133 11.65 43.26 16.68
N ARG A 134 10.50 43.54 17.30
CA ARG A 134 9.29 42.71 17.27
C ARG A 134 8.76 42.33 15.88
N PRO A 135 8.82 43.17 14.81
CA PRO A 135 8.33 42.77 13.49
C PRO A 135 9.25 41.80 12.73
N ARG A 136 10.55 41.73 13.07
CA ARG A 136 11.54 40.86 12.38
C ARG A 136 11.20 39.36 12.48
N PHE A 137 10.30 38.98 13.38
CA PHE A 137 9.84 37.60 13.54
C PHE A 137 8.73 37.18 12.55
N ALA A 138 8.06 38.12 11.88
CA ALA A 138 6.87 37.82 11.07
C ALA A 138 7.19 36.97 9.83
N PHE A 139 8.25 37.32 9.08
CA PHE A 139 8.66 36.61 7.86
C PHE A 139 9.89 35.71 8.06
N ARG A 140 10.31 35.47 9.32
CA ARG A 140 11.48 34.64 9.63
C ARG A 140 11.33 33.23 9.04
N ARG A 141 10.19 32.56 9.23
CA ARG A 141 9.95 31.22 8.67
C ARG A 141 10.04 31.20 7.14
N LEU A 142 9.39 32.15 6.48
CA LEU A 142 9.40 32.27 5.02
C LEU A 142 10.81 32.53 4.47
N LYS A 143 11.60 33.38 5.13
CA LYS A 143 13.00 33.63 4.77
C LYS A 143 13.85 32.36 4.85
N TRP A 144 13.72 31.59 5.93
CA TRP A 144 14.40 30.30 6.08
C TRP A 144 13.91 29.27 5.04
N ALA A 145 12.62 29.22 4.75
CA ALA A 145 12.05 28.33 3.74
C ALA A 145 12.59 28.64 2.34
N LEU A 146 12.72 29.93 1.96
CA LEU A 146 13.27 30.35 0.67
C LEU A 146 14.77 30.02 0.52
N VAL A 147 15.55 30.22 1.58
CA VAL A 147 16.99 29.86 1.60
C VAL A 147 17.15 28.33 1.47
N LEU A 148 16.33 27.57 2.21
CA LEU A 148 16.31 26.11 2.12
C LEU A 148 15.89 25.64 0.73
N LEU A 149 14.88 26.27 0.11
CA LEU A 149 14.45 25.98 -1.26
C LEU A 149 15.56 26.22 -2.28
N GLY A 150 16.32 27.30 -2.12
CA GLY A 150 17.49 27.60 -2.96
C GLY A 150 18.57 26.53 -2.85
N ALA A 151 18.93 26.15 -1.61
CA ALA A 151 19.91 25.08 -1.37
C ALA A 151 19.44 23.73 -1.94
N LEU A 152 18.16 23.39 -1.78
CA LEU A 152 17.57 22.17 -2.32
C LEU A 152 17.50 22.17 -3.85
N CYS A 153 17.29 23.32 -4.49
CA CYS A 153 17.35 23.45 -5.95
C CYS A 153 18.75 23.13 -6.47
N VAL A 154 19.81 23.60 -5.81
CA VAL A 154 21.20 23.27 -6.17
C VAL A 154 21.47 21.78 -5.98
N LEU A 155 21.05 21.19 -4.86
CA LEU A 155 21.22 19.75 -4.60
C LEU A 155 20.42 18.88 -5.58
N SER A 156 19.28 19.38 -6.09
CA SER A 156 18.47 18.68 -7.08
C SER A 156 19.14 18.53 -8.46
N CYS A 157 20.15 19.34 -8.77
CA CYS A 157 20.99 19.14 -9.96
C CYS A 157 21.83 17.86 -9.87
N PHE A 158 22.20 17.44 -8.65
CA PHE A 158 23.04 16.26 -8.42
C PHE A 158 22.21 15.00 -8.17
N ASN A 159 21.01 15.14 -7.58
CA ASN A 159 20.15 14.00 -7.30
C ASN A 159 18.65 14.37 -7.29
N ALA A 160 17.86 13.61 -8.07
CA ALA A 160 16.40 13.80 -8.20
C ALA A 160 15.62 13.62 -6.89
N TYR A 161 16.15 12.92 -5.87
CA TYR A 161 15.48 12.79 -4.57
C TYR A 161 15.26 14.15 -3.87
N PHE A 162 16.13 15.14 -4.11
CA PHE A 162 15.97 16.47 -3.52
C PHE A 162 14.76 17.24 -4.08
N LEU A 163 14.19 16.82 -5.21
CA LEU A 163 12.93 17.36 -5.74
C LEU A 163 11.74 17.03 -4.82
N PHE A 164 11.77 15.88 -4.13
CA PHE A 164 10.80 15.57 -3.08
C PHE A 164 10.97 16.46 -1.86
N ALA A 165 12.20 16.80 -1.49
CA ALA A 165 12.45 17.74 -0.39
C ALA A 165 11.93 19.14 -0.71
N ILE A 166 12.09 19.63 -1.96
CA ILE A 166 11.48 20.88 -2.42
C ILE A 166 9.95 20.81 -2.31
N THR A 167 9.36 19.70 -2.79
CA THR A 167 7.92 19.46 -2.71
C THR A 167 7.42 19.47 -1.26
N PHE A 168 8.16 18.84 -0.34
CA PHE A 168 7.84 18.77 1.08
C PHE A 168 7.91 20.15 1.76
N VAL A 169 8.92 20.95 1.46
CA VAL A 169 9.03 22.34 1.98
C VAL A 169 7.85 23.19 1.52
N LEU A 170 7.45 23.08 0.25
CA LEU A 170 6.28 23.78 -0.28
C LEU A 170 4.96 23.25 0.30
N MET A 171 4.84 21.94 0.53
CA MET A 171 3.70 21.36 1.25
C MET A 171 3.61 21.87 2.68
N LEU A 172 4.73 22.01 3.39
CA LEU A 172 4.76 22.57 4.75
C LEU A 172 4.36 24.04 4.79
N GLU A 173 4.81 24.85 3.82
CA GLU A 173 4.41 26.25 3.70
C GLU A 173 2.92 26.38 3.32
N GLY A 174 2.45 25.58 2.35
CA GLY A 174 1.03 25.50 1.98
C GLY A 174 0.16 25.07 3.17
N ALA A 175 0.53 23.98 3.86
CA ALA A 175 -0.15 23.53 5.07
C ALA A 175 -0.09 24.58 6.19
N GLY A 176 1.04 25.26 6.37
CA GLY A 176 1.22 26.33 7.34
C GLY A 176 0.27 27.51 7.12
N ARG A 177 0.01 27.87 5.85
CA ARG A 177 -0.98 28.88 5.47
C ARG A 177 -2.42 28.40 5.66
N LEU A 178 -2.71 27.15 5.33
CA LEU A 178 -4.01 26.54 5.58
C LEU A 178 -4.35 26.48 7.09
N LEU A 179 -3.33 26.29 7.93
CA LEU A 179 -3.46 26.23 9.39
C LEU A 179 -3.51 27.62 10.05
N LYS A 180 -3.17 28.69 9.32
CA LYS A 180 -3.21 30.08 9.79
C LYS A 180 -3.93 30.99 8.77
N PRO A 181 -5.26 30.99 8.71
CA PRO A 181 -5.97 32.01 7.93
C PRO A 181 -5.76 33.36 8.61
N ASP A 182 -5.18 34.29 7.84
CA ASP A 182 -4.57 35.54 8.29
C ASP A 182 -5.47 36.39 9.21
N GLY A 183 -4.89 36.87 10.31
CA GLY A 183 -5.01 38.29 10.57
C GLY A 183 -4.07 38.96 9.59
N ALA A 184 -4.58 39.80 8.68
CA ALA A 184 -3.72 40.73 7.97
C ALA A 184 -2.78 41.35 9.00
N ILE A 185 -1.49 41.46 8.70
CA ILE A 185 -0.60 42.33 9.46
C ILE A 185 -1.06 43.74 9.13
N GLN A 186 -2.20 44.14 9.69
CA GLN A 186 -2.56 45.54 9.85
C GLN A 186 -1.65 45.99 10.99
N LEU A 187 -0.43 46.38 10.63
CA LEU A 187 0.39 47.21 11.49
C LEU A 187 -0.36 48.54 11.61
N THR A 188 -1.38 48.58 12.49
CA THR A 188 -1.74 49.85 13.10
C THR A 188 -0.48 50.33 13.79
N LEU A 189 0.11 51.41 13.28
CA LEU A 189 1.21 52.11 13.93
C LEU A 189 0.86 52.19 15.43
N PRO A 190 1.62 51.54 16.34
CA PRO A 190 1.45 51.83 17.74
C PRO A 190 1.78 53.32 17.87
N ASN A 191 0.88 54.07 18.49
CA ASN A 191 1.08 55.50 18.70
C ASN A 191 2.40 55.68 19.47
N ASN A 192 3.49 56.01 18.76
CA ASN A 192 4.87 55.90 19.27
C ASN A 192 5.06 56.78 20.53
N GLU A 193 4.20 57.78 20.67
CA GLU A 193 4.13 58.70 21.79
C GLU A 193 3.85 58.01 23.14
N THR A 194 3.11 56.90 23.21
CA THR A 194 2.68 56.33 24.51
C THR A 194 3.75 55.46 25.16
N ASN A 195 4.58 54.79 24.35
CA ASN A 195 5.69 53.98 24.86
C ASN A 195 6.88 54.87 25.26
N ASP A 196 7.20 55.91 24.46
CA ASP A 196 8.20 56.92 24.80
C ASP A 196 7.80 57.69 26.08
N ALA A 197 6.53 58.11 26.19
CA ALA A 197 6.03 58.75 27.40
C ALA A 197 6.13 57.86 28.65
N ARG A 198 5.88 56.54 28.52
CA ARG A 198 6.02 55.58 29.63
C ARG A 198 7.46 55.43 30.11
N GLU A 199 8.41 55.37 29.18
CA GLU A 199 9.83 55.26 29.52
C GLU A 199 10.37 56.55 30.12
N LYS A 200 10.01 57.71 29.55
CA LYS A 200 10.27 59.03 30.13
C LYS A 200 9.64 59.18 31.51
N GLY A 201 8.41 58.72 31.70
CA GLY A 201 7.72 58.70 32.99
C GLY A 201 8.42 57.84 34.05
N ARG A 202 9.01 56.70 33.65
CA ARG A 202 9.82 55.87 34.57
C ARG A 202 11.10 56.58 35.01
N ARG A 203 11.87 57.13 34.06
CA ARG A 203 13.08 57.90 34.36
C ARG A 203 12.78 59.14 35.21
N LEU A 204 11.63 59.78 34.97
CA LEU A 204 11.16 60.89 35.78
C LEU A 204 10.90 60.48 37.23
N LYS A 205 10.27 59.32 37.50
CA LYS A 205 10.12 58.78 38.86
C LYS A 205 11.47 58.57 39.55
N GLU A 206 12.43 57.99 38.83
CA GLU A 206 13.77 57.71 39.35
C GLU A 206 14.53 59.01 39.66
N ALA A 207 14.50 60.00 38.76
CA ALA A 207 15.16 61.30 38.95
C ALA A 207 14.57 62.11 40.11
N VAL A 208 13.24 62.15 40.23
CA VAL A 208 12.55 62.87 41.32
C VAL A 208 12.79 62.21 42.67
N ALA A 209 12.86 60.87 42.71
CA ALA A 209 13.21 60.13 43.92
C ALA A 209 14.68 60.36 44.32
N ALA A 210 15.60 60.28 43.36
CA ALA A 210 17.04 60.43 43.60
C ALA A 210 17.39 61.83 44.11
N GLY A 211 16.81 62.88 43.52
CA GLY A 211 17.02 64.28 43.94
C GLY A 211 16.18 64.72 45.14
N ARG A 212 15.32 63.85 45.69
CA ARG A 212 14.34 64.16 46.75
C ARG A 212 13.52 65.43 46.51
N PHE A 213 13.29 65.83 45.25
CA PHE A 213 12.65 67.11 44.94
C PHE A 213 11.24 67.27 45.52
N TYR A 214 10.58 66.15 45.84
CA TYR A 214 9.25 66.12 46.45
C TYR A 214 9.18 66.67 47.89
N THR A 215 10.31 66.82 48.59
CA THR A 215 10.32 67.36 49.97
C THR A 215 10.15 68.88 50.00
N ASP A 216 10.36 69.57 48.88
CA ASP A 216 10.10 71.00 48.75
C ASP A 216 8.58 71.26 48.77
N ALA A 217 8.11 72.00 49.78
CA ALA A 217 6.69 72.24 50.01
C ALA A 217 6.06 73.16 48.93
N GLU A 218 6.87 74.00 48.29
CA GLU A 218 6.45 74.93 47.23
C GLU A 218 6.71 74.39 45.82
N LEU A 219 7.01 73.10 45.70
CA LEU A 219 7.26 72.48 44.40
C LEU A 219 6.03 72.58 43.49
N THR A 220 6.20 73.27 42.36
CA THR A 220 5.24 73.34 41.26
C THR A 220 5.80 72.63 40.03
N LEU A 221 4.96 72.40 39.03
CA LEU A 221 5.41 71.81 37.76
C LEU A 221 6.52 72.66 37.12
N ALA A 222 6.43 73.99 37.22
CA ALA A 222 7.42 74.92 36.69
C ALA A 222 8.76 74.83 37.45
N THR A 223 8.75 74.80 38.79
CA THR A 223 10.01 74.69 39.55
C THR A 223 10.65 73.31 39.41
N LEU A 224 9.86 72.24 39.29
CA LEU A 224 10.38 70.90 38.99
C LEU A 224 11.01 70.82 37.60
N SER A 225 10.44 71.52 36.62
CA SER A 225 10.96 71.59 35.25
C SER A 225 12.37 72.20 35.20
N VAL A 226 12.59 73.28 35.97
CA VAL A 226 13.89 73.94 36.10
C VAL A 226 14.90 73.02 36.80
N LYS A 227 14.52 72.38 37.92
CA LYS A 227 15.39 71.47 38.67
C LYS A 227 15.83 70.23 37.88
N LEU A 228 15.03 69.79 36.91
CA LEU A 228 15.34 68.64 36.06
C LEU A 228 15.95 69.01 34.70
N GLY A 229 15.98 70.30 34.34
CA GLY A 229 16.41 70.76 33.02
C GLY A 229 15.49 70.29 31.88
N ILE A 230 14.20 70.07 32.15
CA ILE A 230 13.21 69.56 31.19
C ILE A 230 12.13 70.61 30.99
N HIS A 231 11.66 70.81 29.75
CA HIS A 231 10.60 71.79 29.47
C HIS A 231 9.25 71.41 30.15
N PRO A 232 8.49 72.36 30.75
CA PRO A 232 7.27 72.06 31.52
C PRO A 232 6.22 71.24 30.77
N GLN A 233 6.08 71.46 29.46
CA GLN A 233 5.13 70.72 28.62
C GLN A 233 5.53 69.25 28.45
N GLU A 234 6.83 68.96 28.29
CA GLU A 234 7.33 67.59 28.20
C GLU A 234 7.20 66.85 29.53
N LEU A 235 7.47 67.56 30.63
CA LEU A 235 7.29 67.04 31.98
C LEU A 235 5.83 66.66 32.23
N SER A 236 4.88 67.57 31.93
CA SER A 236 3.44 67.31 32.02
C SER A 236 3.02 66.12 31.16
N ARG A 237 3.56 66.02 29.94
CA ARG A 237 3.28 64.94 29.00
C ARG A 237 3.77 63.59 29.52
N ALA A 238 5.00 63.50 30.02
CA ALA A 238 5.55 62.27 30.60
C ALA A 238 4.72 61.79 31.81
N MET A 239 4.16 62.70 32.59
CA MET A 239 3.33 62.38 33.75
C MET A 239 1.91 61.93 33.34
N ASN A 240 1.24 62.70 32.50
CA ASN A 240 -0.15 62.46 32.11
C ASN A 240 -0.29 61.25 31.16
N LEU A 241 0.56 61.14 30.14
CA LEU A 241 0.52 60.03 29.19
C LEU A 241 1.31 58.81 29.68
N GLY A 242 2.49 59.04 30.27
CA GLY A 242 3.39 57.97 30.68
C GLY A 242 3.00 57.30 31.99
N LEU A 243 2.68 58.11 33.01
CA LEU A 243 2.33 57.63 34.36
C LEU A 243 0.83 57.62 34.63
N LYS A 244 0.01 58.25 33.77
CA LYS A 244 -1.43 58.47 33.98
C LYS A 244 -1.72 59.20 35.28
N LYS A 245 -0.92 60.21 35.61
CA LYS A 245 -1.04 61.02 36.83
C LYS A 245 -0.86 62.50 36.53
N ASN A 246 -1.63 63.35 37.20
CA ASN A 246 -1.36 64.78 37.24
C ASN A 246 -0.17 65.11 38.17
N PHE A 247 0.27 66.36 38.17
CA PHE A 247 1.41 66.80 38.99
C PHE A 247 1.24 66.54 40.48
N SER A 248 0.07 66.89 41.03
CA SER A 248 -0.20 66.72 42.46
C SER A 248 -0.17 65.25 42.88
N ASP A 249 -0.81 64.36 42.13
CA ASP A 249 -0.90 62.94 42.45
C ASP A 249 0.45 62.23 42.33
N PHE A 250 1.28 62.70 41.41
CA PHE A 250 2.65 62.19 41.24
C PHE A 250 3.54 62.59 42.41
N VAL A 251 3.59 63.88 42.77
CA VAL A 251 4.42 64.38 43.87
C VAL A 251 3.92 63.82 45.20
N ASN A 252 2.61 63.82 45.43
CA ASN A 252 2.04 63.33 46.69
C ASN A 252 2.25 61.83 46.90
N GLU A 253 2.38 61.02 45.83
CA GLU A 253 2.77 59.60 45.97
C GLU A 253 4.13 59.46 46.67
N PHE A 254 5.09 60.32 46.34
CA PHE A 254 6.40 60.34 46.99
C PHE A 254 6.32 60.88 48.42
N ARG A 255 5.57 61.98 48.63
CA ARG A 255 5.40 62.57 49.96
C ARG A 255 4.69 61.61 50.93
N VAL A 256 3.64 60.91 50.51
CA VAL A 256 2.96 59.90 51.34
C VAL A 256 3.90 58.73 51.68
N ARG A 257 4.69 58.25 50.71
CA ARG A 257 5.70 57.21 50.97
C ARG A 257 6.75 57.67 51.97
N GLU A 258 7.20 58.91 51.87
CA GLU A 258 8.16 59.51 52.80
C GLU A 258 7.56 59.65 54.21
N VAL A 259 6.32 60.11 54.32
CA VAL A 259 5.60 60.16 55.60
C VAL A 259 5.44 58.76 56.20
N SER A 260 5.03 57.78 55.39
CA SER A 260 4.94 56.38 55.84
C SER A 260 6.29 55.82 56.29
N ARG A 261 7.40 56.22 55.64
CA ARG A 261 8.76 55.84 56.03
C ARG A 261 9.14 56.48 57.37
N LYS A 262 8.98 57.79 57.51
CA LYS A 262 9.31 58.55 58.73
C LYS A 262 8.42 58.17 59.93
N MET A 263 7.14 57.85 59.70
CA MET A 263 6.26 57.33 60.75
C MET A 263 6.72 56.00 61.34
N ARG A 264 7.52 55.22 60.60
CA ARG A 264 8.05 53.92 61.00
C ARG A 264 9.48 54.00 61.54
N ASP A 265 10.10 55.18 61.46
CA ASP A 265 11.49 55.39 61.86
C ASP A 265 11.54 56.00 63.28
N PRO A 266 12.15 55.33 64.27
CA PRO A 266 12.26 55.83 65.64
C PRO A 266 12.90 57.22 65.75
N ALA A 267 13.77 57.59 64.80
CA ALA A 267 14.44 58.89 64.79
C ALA A 267 13.46 60.07 64.71
N TYR A 268 12.25 59.86 64.17
CA TYR A 268 11.22 60.89 64.00
C TYR A 268 10.08 60.78 65.04
N ALA A 269 10.26 59.97 66.09
CA ALA A 269 9.25 59.81 67.15
C ALA A 269 8.98 61.10 67.92
N HIS A 270 9.94 62.03 67.94
CA HIS A 270 9.83 63.35 68.55
C HIS A 270 8.92 64.32 67.76
N LEU A 271 8.60 64.00 66.50
CA LEU A 271 7.71 64.82 65.66
C LEU A 271 6.26 64.36 65.77
N THR A 272 5.34 65.32 65.78
CA THR A 272 3.91 65.03 65.61
C THR A 272 3.66 64.47 64.19
N ILE A 273 2.54 63.75 63.99
CA ILE A 273 2.14 63.26 62.65
C ILE A 273 2.12 64.41 61.63
N LEU A 274 1.72 65.59 62.08
CA LEU A 274 1.70 66.79 61.25
C LEU A 274 3.10 67.33 60.98
N GLY A 275 4.01 67.30 61.97
CA GLY A 275 5.42 67.62 61.78
C GLY A 275 6.11 66.73 60.74
N ILE A 276 5.84 65.41 60.79
CA ILE A 276 6.36 64.46 59.79
C ILE A 276 5.80 64.78 58.39
N ALA A 277 4.53 65.17 58.30
CA ALA A 277 3.91 65.57 57.04
C ALA A 277 4.56 66.85 56.46
N TYR A 278 4.81 67.87 57.30
CA TYR A 278 5.48 69.10 56.87
C TYR A 278 6.90 68.84 56.39
N GLU A 279 7.71 68.07 57.12
CA GLU A 279 9.06 67.73 56.67
C GLU A 279 9.10 66.84 55.41
N SER A 280 7.98 66.21 55.07
CA SER A 280 7.85 65.40 53.87
C SER A 280 7.27 66.19 52.69
N GLY A 281 7.14 67.52 52.84
CA GLY A 281 6.73 68.44 51.78
C GLY A 281 5.22 68.75 51.71
N PHE A 282 4.40 68.29 52.67
CA PHE A 282 3.00 68.73 52.71
C PHE A 282 2.90 70.13 53.32
N ASN A 283 2.13 71.04 52.73
CA ASN A 283 1.91 72.39 53.24
C ASN A 283 0.54 72.58 53.93
N SER A 284 -0.30 71.55 53.95
CA SER A 284 -1.66 71.61 54.52
C SER A 284 -2.09 70.29 55.15
N LYS A 285 -2.64 70.39 56.38
CA LYS A 285 -3.21 69.27 57.14
C LYS A 285 -4.37 68.58 56.42
N THR A 286 -5.25 69.35 55.78
CA THR A 286 -6.43 68.81 55.09
C THR A 286 -6.01 68.04 53.84
N THR A 287 -5.09 68.58 53.06
CA THR A 287 -4.51 67.92 51.87
C THR A 287 -3.75 66.66 52.25
N PHE A 288 -2.93 66.70 53.30
CA PHE A 288 -2.22 65.54 53.81
C PHE A 288 -3.19 64.41 54.20
N ASN A 289 -4.17 64.68 55.06
CA ASN A 289 -5.12 63.66 55.51
C ASN A 289 -5.93 63.07 54.36
N ARG A 290 -6.40 63.91 53.42
CA ARG A 290 -7.15 63.47 52.24
C ARG A 290 -6.31 62.54 51.36
N VAL A 291 -5.12 63.00 50.94
CA VAL A 291 -4.29 62.27 49.99
C VAL A 291 -3.66 61.02 50.62
N PHE A 292 -3.31 61.07 51.89
CA PHE A 292 -2.83 59.90 52.62
C PHE A 292 -3.91 58.81 52.69
N ARG A 293 -5.17 59.18 52.96
CA ARG A 293 -6.30 58.24 52.97
C ARG A 293 -6.62 57.69 51.59
N GLU A 294 -6.59 58.53 50.55
CA GLU A 294 -6.81 58.08 49.16
C GLU A 294 -5.76 57.06 48.71
N LEU A 295 -4.49 57.26 49.07
CA LEU A 295 -3.40 56.39 48.63
C LEU A 295 -3.20 55.14 49.51
N THR A 296 -3.48 55.21 50.81
CA THR A 296 -3.26 54.10 51.76
C THR A 296 -4.54 53.39 52.19
N GLY A 297 -5.71 53.95 51.90
CA GLY A 297 -7.02 53.45 52.33
C GLY A 297 -7.36 53.73 53.81
N LYS A 298 -6.45 54.32 54.59
CA LYS A 298 -6.59 54.52 56.05
C LYS A 298 -6.24 55.95 56.46
N THR A 299 -6.73 56.40 57.61
CA THR A 299 -6.31 57.69 58.17
C THR A 299 -4.87 57.59 58.70
N PRO A 300 -4.09 58.69 58.71
CA PRO A 300 -2.71 58.68 59.23
C PRO A 300 -2.58 58.17 60.67
N LEU A 301 -3.61 58.36 61.50
CA LEU A 301 -3.63 57.91 62.90
C LEU A 301 -3.85 56.40 63.01
N GLU A 302 -4.77 55.84 62.22
CA GLU A 302 -4.97 54.39 62.11
C GLU A 302 -3.72 53.71 61.57
N TYR A 303 -3.10 54.31 60.55
CA TYR A 303 -1.88 53.79 59.94
C TYR A 303 -0.70 53.75 60.92
N LYS A 304 -0.56 54.75 61.82
CA LYS A 304 0.51 54.77 62.83
C LYS A 304 0.30 53.72 63.93
N LYS A 305 -0.95 53.41 64.30
CA LYS A 305 -1.27 52.45 65.38
C LYS A 305 -0.98 50.99 65.01
N GLU A 306 -0.99 50.63 63.72
CA GLU A 306 -0.79 49.25 63.26
C GLU A 306 0.68 48.82 63.09
N VAL A 307 1.65 49.71 63.33
CA VAL A 307 3.07 49.40 63.10
C VAL A 307 3.77 49.04 64.41
N PRO A 308 4.07 47.76 64.69
CA PRO A 308 4.97 47.40 65.77
C PRO A 308 6.41 47.86 65.47
N ILE A 309 7.05 48.52 66.45
CA ILE A 309 8.36 49.20 66.37
C ILE A 309 9.55 48.25 66.10
N ASN A 310 9.36 46.93 66.08
CA ASN A 310 10.45 45.97 65.86
C ASN A 310 10.31 45.22 64.54
N LYS A 311 10.96 45.72 63.47
CA LYS A 311 11.64 44.96 62.40
C LYS A 311 12.33 45.92 61.41
N LEU A 312 13.64 46.05 61.57
CA LEU A 312 14.56 46.78 60.68
C LEU A 312 14.79 45.99 59.37
N ALA A 313 14.60 46.67 58.22
CA ALA A 313 15.12 46.36 56.86
C ALA A 313 14.61 45.09 56.11
N PRO A 314 14.76 45.03 54.77
CA PRO A 314 13.68 45.08 53.79
C PRO A 314 13.11 43.71 53.39
N HIS A 315 11.80 43.63 53.10
CA HIS A 315 11.20 42.49 52.40
C HIS A 315 10.42 42.96 51.18
N ALA A 316 10.99 42.76 49.99
CA ALA A 316 10.23 42.58 48.75
C ALA A 316 11.03 41.76 47.73
N VAL A 317 11.41 40.53 48.11
CA VAL A 317 11.54 39.46 47.11
C VAL A 317 10.23 38.68 47.18
N LEU A 318 9.40 38.82 46.16
CA LEU A 318 8.26 37.93 45.92
C LEU A 318 8.80 36.50 45.77
N ARG A 319 8.82 35.72 46.86
CA ARG A 319 8.90 34.27 46.78
C ARG A 319 7.52 33.74 46.38
N PRO A 320 7.40 32.90 45.34
CA PRO A 320 6.15 32.24 45.03
C PRO A 320 5.79 31.30 46.19
N VAL A 321 4.54 31.38 46.65
CA VAL A 321 3.94 30.38 47.52
C VAL A 321 3.99 29.04 46.78
N LEU A 322 4.98 28.20 47.12
CA LEU A 322 4.95 26.79 46.78
C LEU A 322 3.84 26.16 47.62
N LEU A 323 2.65 26.05 47.02
CA LEU A 323 1.73 24.98 47.40
C LEU A 323 2.52 23.67 47.26
N ARG A 324 2.80 23.02 48.39
CA ARG A 324 3.32 21.66 48.43
C ARG A 324 2.26 20.76 47.79
N GLN A 325 2.31 20.63 46.47
CA GLN A 325 1.63 19.54 45.79
C GLN A 325 2.39 18.27 46.18
N GLU A 326 1.75 17.43 46.99
CA GLU A 326 2.12 16.02 46.98
C GLU A 326 2.11 15.56 45.53
N THR A 327 3.27 15.15 45.02
CA THR A 327 3.35 14.50 43.73
C THR A 327 2.55 13.19 43.86
N PRO A 328 1.40 13.03 43.19
CA PRO A 328 0.68 11.77 43.28
C PRO A 328 1.61 10.69 42.72
N LYS A 329 1.87 9.65 43.53
CA LYS A 329 2.65 8.46 43.15
C LYS A 329 2.25 8.06 41.71
N ARG A 330 3.23 7.87 40.81
CA ARG A 330 3.06 7.60 39.36
C ARG A 330 1.99 6.54 39.04
N LYS A 331 1.78 5.54 39.92
CA LYS A 331 0.71 4.52 39.84
C LYS A 331 -0.72 5.10 39.92
N PHE A 332 -0.97 6.12 40.74
CA PHE A 332 -2.31 6.73 40.88
C PHE A 332 -2.75 7.49 39.62
N MET A 333 -1.80 8.12 38.91
CA MET A 333 -2.10 8.86 37.68
C MET A 333 -2.54 7.93 36.54
N PHE A 334 -1.87 6.79 36.36
CA PHE A 334 -2.22 5.82 35.30
C PHE A 334 -3.60 5.19 35.51
N ARG A 335 -3.93 4.81 36.76
CA ARG A 335 -5.26 4.29 37.13
C ARG A 335 -6.37 5.30 36.84
N ASN A 336 -6.11 6.60 37.08
CA ASN A 336 -7.06 7.66 36.73
C ASN A 336 -7.22 7.82 35.22
N TYR A 337 -6.14 7.79 34.43
CA TYR A 337 -6.24 7.88 32.97
C TYR A 337 -7.06 6.72 32.39
N LEU A 338 -6.85 5.49 32.87
CA LEU A 338 -7.64 4.31 32.49
C LEU A 338 -9.13 4.50 32.85
N LYS A 339 -9.42 4.92 34.09
CA LYS A 339 -10.80 5.12 34.56
C LYS A 339 -11.54 6.20 33.76
N ILE A 340 -10.86 7.28 33.40
CA ILE A 340 -11.41 8.36 32.58
C ILE A 340 -11.70 7.87 31.17
N ALA A 341 -10.75 7.18 30.54
CA ALA A 341 -10.92 6.65 29.19
C ALA A 341 -12.08 5.64 29.10
N TYR A 342 -12.21 4.74 30.07
CA TYR A 342 -13.33 3.79 30.15
C TYR A 342 -14.69 4.49 30.28
N ARG A 343 -14.80 5.47 31.19
CA ARG A 343 -16.04 6.25 31.36
C ARG A 343 -16.39 7.04 30.10
N GLN A 344 -15.39 7.54 29.38
CA GLN A 344 -15.57 8.26 28.12
C GLN A 344 -16.08 7.35 26.99
N LEU A 345 -15.57 6.12 26.93
CA LEU A 345 -16.00 5.06 26.00
C LEU A 345 -17.50 4.79 26.14
N LEU A 346 -17.98 4.58 27.38
CA LEU A 346 -19.38 4.31 27.68
C LEU A 346 -20.30 5.50 27.43
N ARG A 347 -19.81 6.73 27.64
CA ARG A 347 -20.61 7.95 27.47
C ARG A 347 -20.77 8.35 26.00
N GLN A 348 -19.88 7.90 25.11
CA GLN A 348 -19.85 8.28 23.69
C GLN A 348 -20.01 7.08 22.76
N LYS A 349 -20.98 6.21 23.05
CA LYS A 349 -21.17 4.89 22.41
C LYS A 349 -21.06 4.91 20.89
N MET A 350 -21.82 5.74 20.19
CA MET A 350 -21.79 5.80 18.71
C MET A 350 -20.38 6.08 18.15
N TYR A 351 -19.68 7.07 18.69
CA TYR A 351 -18.33 7.45 18.23
C TYR A 351 -17.28 6.43 18.64
N ALA A 352 -17.42 5.82 19.83
CA ALA A 352 -16.56 4.74 20.26
C ALA A 352 -16.74 3.51 19.36
N THR A 353 -17.97 3.13 19.04
CA THR A 353 -18.30 2.03 18.10
C THR A 353 -17.71 2.28 16.72
N VAL A 354 -17.84 3.50 16.17
CA VAL A 354 -17.28 3.81 14.85
C VAL A 354 -15.74 3.79 14.86
N LYS A 355 -15.09 4.33 15.90
CA LYS A 355 -13.63 4.29 16.04
C LYS A 355 -13.11 2.85 16.20
N ILE A 356 -13.73 2.09 17.11
CA ILE A 356 -13.32 0.71 17.40
C ILE A 356 -13.63 -0.19 16.21
N GLY A 357 -14.83 -0.10 15.64
CA GLY A 357 -15.23 -0.90 14.48
C GLY A 357 -14.40 -0.59 13.25
N GLY A 358 -14.12 0.69 12.96
CA GLY A 358 -13.24 1.08 11.85
C GLY A 358 -11.82 0.54 12.00
N PHE A 359 -11.24 0.61 13.20
CA PHE A 359 -9.94 -0.01 13.46
C PHE A 359 -10.00 -1.53 13.43
N ALA A 360 -10.99 -2.16 14.07
CA ALA A 360 -11.11 -3.61 14.14
C ALA A 360 -11.23 -4.24 12.75
N MET A 361 -12.04 -3.65 11.86
CA MET A 361 -12.14 -4.10 10.47
C MET A 361 -10.84 -3.88 9.69
N GLY A 362 -10.19 -2.73 9.84
CA GLY A 362 -8.91 -2.46 9.19
C GLY A 362 -7.80 -3.41 9.65
N ILE A 363 -7.73 -3.66 10.96
CA ILE A 363 -6.80 -4.62 11.58
C ILE A 363 -7.10 -6.04 11.11
N ALA A 364 -8.37 -6.45 11.08
CA ALA A 364 -8.76 -7.78 10.62
C ALA A 364 -8.31 -8.03 9.17
N ALA A 365 -8.54 -7.05 8.28
CA ALA A 365 -8.06 -7.13 6.90
C ALA A 365 -6.53 -7.19 6.82
N CYS A 366 -5.83 -6.35 7.57
CA CYS A 366 -4.36 -6.36 7.62
C CYS A 366 -3.81 -7.69 8.15
N LEU A 367 -4.47 -8.30 9.13
CA LEU A 367 -4.09 -9.61 9.66
C LEU A 367 -4.29 -10.71 8.62
N LEU A 368 -5.45 -10.78 7.97
CA LEU A 368 -5.72 -11.79 6.93
C LEU A 368 -4.76 -11.65 5.74
N ILE A 369 -4.54 -10.42 5.27
CA ILE A 369 -3.56 -10.14 4.22
C ILE A 369 -2.14 -10.46 4.70
N GLY A 370 -1.80 -10.09 5.93
CA GLY A 370 -0.50 -10.35 6.53
C GLY A 370 -0.20 -11.85 6.64
N LEU A 371 -1.20 -12.67 7.01
CA LEU A 371 -1.09 -14.13 7.03
C LEU A 371 -0.83 -14.69 5.63
N TYR A 372 -1.56 -14.19 4.62
CA TYR A 372 -1.32 -14.58 3.23
C TYR A 372 0.10 -14.20 2.78
N ILE A 373 0.52 -12.95 2.98
CA ILE A 373 1.86 -12.46 2.63
C ILE A 373 2.94 -13.26 3.36
N HIS A 374 2.73 -13.56 4.64
CA HIS A 374 3.66 -14.36 5.42
C HIS A 374 3.78 -15.78 4.86
N ASN A 375 2.66 -16.43 4.52
CA ASN A 375 2.65 -17.75 3.89
C ASN A 375 3.40 -17.76 2.54
N GLU A 376 3.19 -16.75 1.70
CA GLU A 376 3.85 -16.63 0.41
C GLU A 376 5.36 -16.31 0.53
N LEU A 377 5.78 -15.49 1.51
CA LEU A 377 7.20 -15.14 1.72
C LEU A 377 8.00 -16.22 2.47
N THR A 378 7.32 -17.11 3.19
CA THR A 378 7.95 -18.23 3.93
C THR A 378 7.96 -19.54 3.14
N PHE A 379 7.48 -19.52 1.90
CA PHE A 379 7.41 -20.68 1.03
C PHE A 379 8.80 -21.33 0.86
N ASP A 380 8.85 -22.66 0.99
CA ASP A 380 10.07 -23.50 0.92
C ASP A 380 11.22 -23.15 1.87
N ARG A 381 11.03 -22.23 2.83
CA ARG A 381 12.08 -21.85 3.80
C ARG A 381 12.30 -22.88 4.90
N PHE A 382 11.46 -23.90 5.01
CA PHE A 382 11.58 -24.94 6.03
C PHE A 382 12.69 -25.97 5.72
N TYR A 383 13.21 -26.00 4.48
CA TYR A 383 14.31 -26.90 4.13
C TYR A 383 15.64 -26.44 4.76
N PRO A 384 16.39 -27.35 5.41
CA PRO A 384 17.69 -27.01 5.98
C PRO A 384 18.70 -26.53 4.92
N GLY A 385 19.00 -25.24 4.93
CA GLY A 385 19.89 -24.62 3.95
C GLY A 385 19.24 -24.36 2.59
N ALA A 386 17.93 -24.10 2.55
CA ALA A 386 17.15 -23.78 1.35
C ALA A 386 17.82 -22.74 0.43
N ASP A 387 18.48 -21.72 1.00
CA ASP A 387 19.18 -20.66 0.25
C ASP A 387 20.41 -21.16 -0.54
N ARG A 388 20.83 -22.41 -0.30
CA ARG A 388 21.94 -23.07 -1.01
C ARG A 388 21.47 -24.18 -1.95
N ILE A 389 20.17 -24.44 -2.01
CA ILE A 389 19.56 -25.38 -2.95
C ILE A 389 18.97 -24.55 -4.09
N PHE A 390 19.37 -24.88 -5.31
CA PHE A 390 19.02 -24.14 -6.50
C PHE A 390 18.37 -25.07 -7.52
N ARG A 391 17.33 -24.57 -8.18
CA ARG A 391 16.77 -25.13 -9.41
C ARG A 391 17.51 -24.51 -10.60
N VAL A 392 17.95 -25.32 -11.55
CA VAL A 392 18.62 -24.82 -12.76
C VAL A 392 17.58 -24.36 -13.76
N VAL A 393 17.64 -23.10 -14.19
CA VAL A 393 16.69 -22.50 -15.12
C VAL A 393 17.42 -21.98 -16.36
N GLY A 394 16.84 -22.20 -17.53
CA GLY A 394 17.39 -21.70 -18.79
C GLY A 394 16.98 -20.24 -19.01
N ASP A 395 17.91 -19.40 -19.45
CA ASP A 395 17.68 -17.99 -19.82
C ASP A 395 18.35 -17.69 -21.16
N GLY A 396 17.91 -18.38 -22.22
CA GLY A 396 18.41 -18.23 -23.59
C GLY A 396 17.41 -17.57 -24.53
N GLU A 397 17.88 -17.11 -25.70
CA GLU A 397 17.08 -16.45 -26.75
C GLU A 397 15.93 -17.31 -27.28
N MET A 398 15.99 -18.63 -27.12
CA MET A 398 15.02 -19.59 -27.67
C MET A 398 13.85 -19.94 -26.74
N SER A 399 13.91 -19.61 -25.45
CA SER A 399 12.82 -19.67 -24.42
C SER A 399 13.45 -19.91 -23.04
N ARG A 400 12.84 -19.37 -21.98
CA ARG A 400 13.10 -19.84 -20.61
C ARG A 400 12.47 -21.21 -20.39
N GLY A 401 13.15 -22.08 -19.65
CA GLY A 401 12.67 -23.45 -19.42
C GLY A 401 13.39 -24.16 -18.29
N LEU A 402 12.80 -25.25 -17.81
CA LEU A 402 13.30 -26.05 -16.69
C LEU A 402 13.72 -27.47 -17.07
N ALA A 403 13.32 -27.90 -18.26
CA ALA A 403 13.61 -29.24 -18.71
C ALA A 403 15.04 -29.27 -19.23
N TRP A 404 15.83 -30.20 -18.72
CA TRP A 404 17.24 -30.36 -19.03
C TRP A 404 17.58 -31.82 -19.33
N PRO A 405 18.72 -32.07 -20.00
CA PRO A 405 19.14 -33.42 -20.33
C PRO A 405 19.47 -34.28 -19.11
N ALA A 406 19.16 -35.57 -19.22
CA ALA A 406 19.44 -36.58 -18.20
C ALA A 406 20.91 -36.60 -17.70
N PRO A 407 21.95 -36.50 -18.55
CA PRO A 407 23.34 -36.56 -18.08
C PRO A 407 23.82 -35.31 -17.33
N MET A 408 23.07 -34.21 -17.34
CA MET A 408 23.52 -32.91 -16.83
C MET A 408 23.81 -32.93 -15.32
N SER A 409 22.98 -33.57 -14.48
CA SER A 409 23.24 -33.66 -13.03
C SER A 409 24.55 -34.37 -12.72
N LYS A 410 24.83 -35.48 -13.41
CA LYS A 410 26.06 -36.26 -13.24
C LYS A 410 27.28 -35.45 -13.64
N ALA A 411 27.23 -34.79 -14.80
CA ALA A 411 28.30 -33.91 -15.25
C ALA A 411 28.57 -32.77 -14.25
N ILE A 412 27.51 -32.14 -13.73
CA ILE A 412 27.64 -31.07 -12.74
C ILE A 412 28.26 -31.57 -11.44
N GLN A 413 27.83 -32.73 -10.93
CA GLN A 413 28.38 -33.32 -9.72
C GLN A 413 29.87 -33.68 -9.85
N GLN A 414 30.31 -34.12 -11.04
CA GLN A 414 31.67 -34.57 -11.30
C GLN A 414 32.64 -33.42 -11.58
N ASP A 415 32.24 -32.46 -12.41
CA ASP A 415 33.15 -31.42 -12.93
C ASP A 415 33.28 -30.22 -11.98
N PHE A 416 32.35 -30.05 -11.03
CA PHE A 416 32.27 -28.84 -10.21
C PHE A 416 32.39 -29.17 -8.71
N PRO A 417 33.59 -29.04 -8.11
CA PRO A 417 33.82 -29.37 -6.71
C PRO A 417 33.06 -28.47 -5.73
N GLU A 418 32.54 -27.32 -6.15
CA GLU A 418 31.68 -26.44 -5.35
C GLU A 418 30.28 -27.05 -5.08
N VAL A 419 29.89 -28.07 -5.84
CA VAL A 419 28.60 -28.76 -5.74
C VAL A 419 28.66 -29.84 -4.65
N GLU A 420 27.76 -29.75 -3.67
CA GLU A 420 27.54 -30.79 -2.65
C GLU A 420 26.64 -31.90 -3.21
N PHE A 421 25.61 -31.51 -3.97
CA PHE A 421 24.63 -32.42 -4.56
C PHE A 421 24.11 -31.88 -5.89
N ALA A 422 23.89 -32.78 -6.85
CA ALA A 422 23.11 -32.55 -8.06
C ALA A 422 22.20 -33.75 -8.30
N GLY A 423 20.92 -33.49 -8.56
CA GLY A 423 19.93 -34.54 -8.76
C GLY A 423 18.79 -34.08 -9.67
N ARG A 424 18.12 -35.07 -10.24
CA ARG A 424 17.05 -34.89 -11.21
C ARG A 424 15.70 -35.11 -10.57
N MET A 425 14.73 -34.36 -11.08
CA MET A 425 13.31 -34.58 -10.87
C MET A 425 12.63 -34.60 -12.25
N ARG A 426 11.72 -35.55 -12.46
CA ARG A 426 10.86 -35.61 -13.64
C ARG A 426 9.41 -35.70 -13.20
N LEU A 427 8.59 -34.81 -13.75
CA LEU A 427 7.14 -34.85 -13.62
C LEU A 427 6.60 -35.96 -14.55
N VAL A 428 5.58 -36.72 -14.12
CA VAL A 428 4.96 -37.71 -15.02
C VAL A 428 4.14 -36.98 -16.10
N ASN A 429 4.30 -37.40 -17.36
CA ASN A 429 3.76 -36.74 -18.55
C ASN A 429 2.22 -36.83 -18.70
N SER A 430 1.52 -37.53 -17.81
CA SER A 430 0.06 -37.61 -17.82
C SER A 430 -0.45 -36.72 -16.70
N TYR A 431 -1.23 -35.68 -17.03
CA TYR A 431 -1.88 -34.76 -16.08
C TYR A 431 -1.14 -34.62 -14.73
N LEU A 432 -0.16 -33.72 -14.59
CA LEU A 432 0.40 -33.34 -13.27
C LEU A 432 0.87 -34.51 -12.35
N GLY A 433 1.40 -35.62 -12.88
CA GLY A 433 1.84 -36.70 -11.99
C GLY A 433 0.67 -37.52 -11.44
N HIS A 434 -0.28 -37.92 -12.27
CA HIS A 434 -1.39 -38.76 -11.85
C HIS A 434 -1.22 -40.18 -12.36
N ALA A 435 -1.60 -41.17 -11.55
CA ALA A 435 -1.64 -42.58 -11.98
C ALA A 435 -2.72 -43.34 -11.21
N GLU A 436 -3.12 -44.47 -11.78
CA GLU A 436 -3.97 -45.43 -11.07
C GLU A 436 -3.07 -46.31 -10.18
N LEU A 437 -3.13 -46.11 -8.87
CA LEU A 437 -2.32 -46.85 -7.90
C LEU A 437 -3.14 -47.95 -7.23
N ARG A 438 -2.55 -49.15 -7.12
CA ARG A 438 -3.19 -50.28 -6.43
C ARG A 438 -2.23 -51.03 -5.54
N PRO A 439 -2.46 -51.04 -4.21
CA PRO A 439 -1.82 -51.98 -3.32
C PRO A 439 -2.06 -53.42 -3.79
N ALA A 440 -1.08 -54.30 -3.63
CA ALA A 440 -1.22 -55.69 -4.07
C ALA A 440 -2.42 -56.43 -3.41
N GLU A 441 -2.80 -56.02 -2.21
CA GLU A 441 -3.92 -56.56 -1.43
C GLU A 441 -5.29 -55.97 -1.84
N ALA A 442 -5.32 -54.91 -2.64
CA ALA A 442 -6.54 -54.21 -3.03
C ALA A 442 -7.14 -54.76 -4.35
N SER A 443 -8.47 -54.84 -4.38
CA SER A 443 -9.23 -55.31 -5.55
C SER A 443 -9.47 -54.23 -6.60
N GLN A 444 -9.48 -52.95 -6.23
CA GLN A 444 -9.67 -51.83 -7.15
C GLN A 444 -8.50 -50.86 -7.11
N ASN A 445 -8.25 -50.20 -8.24
CA ASN A 445 -7.31 -49.11 -8.32
C ASN A 445 -7.89 -47.86 -7.65
N THR A 446 -6.99 -47.06 -7.10
CA THR A 446 -7.24 -45.75 -6.53
C THR A 446 -6.48 -44.74 -7.36
N TYR A 447 -7.21 -43.76 -7.87
CA TYR A 447 -6.59 -42.64 -8.56
C TYR A 447 -5.86 -41.75 -7.58
N GLU A 448 -4.56 -41.55 -7.82
CA GLU A 448 -3.71 -40.71 -7.00
C GLU A 448 -3.01 -39.63 -7.83
N GLN A 449 -2.78 -38.50 -7.17
CA GLN A 449 -2.10 -37.35 -7.73
C GLN A 449 -0.75 -37.14 -7.02
N GLY A 450 0.13 -36.34 -7.62
CA GLY A 450 1.37 -35.96 -6.97
C GLY A 450 2.48 -37.01 -7.08
N ILE A 451 2.56 -37.69 -8.22
CA ILE A 451 3.60 -38.68 -8.50
C ILE A 451 4.75 -38.00 -9.23
N ILE A 452 5.97 -38.23 -8.75
CA ILE A 452 7.20 -37.73 -9.39
C ILE A 452 8.29 -38.79 -9.39
N TYR A 453 9.17 -38.68 -10.38
CA TYR A 453 10.41 -39.46 -10.42
C TYR A 453 11.57 -38.61 -9.93
N ILE A 454 12.37 -39.13 -9.01
CA ILE A 454 13.52 -38.44 -8.44
C ILE A 454 14.75 -39.35 -8.32
N ASP A 455 15.94 -38.75 -8.31
CA ASP A 455 17.16 -39.45 -7.91
C ASP A 455 17.17 -39.69 -6.39
N GLN A 456 17.73 -40.81 -5.92
CA GLN A 456 17.86 -41.16 -4.50
C GLN A 456 18.46 -40.03 -3.64
N SER A 457 19.43 -39.32 -4.18
CA SER A 457 20.16 -38.27 -3.48
C SER A 457 19.29 -37.05 -3.11
N PHE A 458 18.08 -36.94 -3.67
CA PHE A 458 17.12 -35.87 -3.38
C PHE A 458 16.69 -35.83 -1.91
N PHE A 459 16.43 -36.99 -1.28
CA PHE A 459 16.07 -37.07 0.15
C PHE A 459 17.18 -36.55 1.06
N SER A 460 18.44 -36.80 0.71
CA SER A 460 19.60 -36.30 1.45
C SER A 460 19.78 -34.79 1.28
N ALA A 461 19.46 -34.25 0.10
CA ALA A 461 19.59 -32.82 -0.20
C ALA A 461 18.56 -31.97 0.57
N PHE A 462 17.28 -32.36 0.51
CA PHE A 462 16.17 -31.66 1.14
C PHE A 462 15.93 -32.07 2.60
N LYS A 463 16.56 -33.16 3.07
CA LYS A 463 16.43 -33.73 4.42
C LYS A 463 14.97 -33.92 4.85
N LEU A 464 14.17 -34.52 3.97
CA LEU A 464 12.77 -34.81 4.24
C LEU A 464 12.67 -35.84 5.38
N PRO A 465 11.89 -35.58 6.45
CA PRO A 465 11.80 -36.48 7.60
C PRO A 465 11.06 -37.78 7.24
N MET A 466 11.63 -38.92 7.62
CA MET A 466 11.04 -40.25 7.43
C MET A 466 10.25 -40.69 8.67
N VAL A 467 9.07 -41.27 8.45
CA VAL A 467 8.25 -41.96 9.46
C VAL A 467 8.65 -43.43 9.56
N TYR A 468 8.83 -44.10 8.41
CA TYR A 468 9.30 -45.48 8.31
C TYR A 468 10.38 -45.60 7.23
N GLY A 469 11.39 -46.43 7.48
CA GLY A 469 12.52 -46.63 6.57
C GLY A 469 13.60 -45.54 6.71
N ASP A 470 14.63 -45.62 5.87
CA ASP A 470 15.76 -44.69 5.85
C ASP A 470 15.82 -43.92 4.52
N GLY A 471 15.75 -42.60 4.60
CA GLY A 471 15.75 -41.71 3.44
C GLY A 471 17.02 -41.80 2.59
N ALA A 472 18.14 -42.27 3.14
CA ALA A 472 19.38 -42.47 2.37
C ALA A 472 19.38 -43.73 1.49
N THR A 473 18.47 -44.68 1.76
CA THR A 473 18.41 -45.98 1.06
C THR A 473 17.05 -46.29 0.42
N ALA A 474 16.00 -45.53 0.76
CA ALA A 474 14.61 -45.80 0.38
C ALA A 474 14.33 -45.86 -1.13
N LEU A 475 15.11 -45.17 -1.98
CA LEU A 475 15.00 -45.15 -3.44
C LEU A 475 16.21 -45.74 -4.18
N LYS A 476 17.09 -46.49 -3.49
CA LYS A 476 18.35 -46.97 -4.07
C LYS A 476 18.13 -48.08 -5.11
N GLU A 477 17.25 -49.02 -4.80
CA GLU A 477 16.92 -50.15 -5.67
C GLU A 477 15.99 -49.68 -6.80
N PRO A 478 16.13 -50.18 -8.04
CA PRO A 478 15.15 -49.94 -9.10
C PRO A 478 13.73 -50.34 -8.69
N ARG A 479 12.72 -49.66 -9.24
CA ARG A 479 11.30 -49.90 -8.92
C ARG A 479 10.97 -49.78 -7.43
N SER A 480 11.64 -48.87 -6.74
CA SER A 480 11.28 -48.46 -5.38
C SER A 480 10.51 -47.14 -5.40
N LEU A 481 9.62 -46.97 -4.43
CA LEU A 481 8.87 -45.74 -4.22
C LEU A 481 8.78 -45.38 -2.73
N VAL A 482 8.66 -44.09 -2.44
CA VAL A 482 8.39 -43.53 -1.11
C VAL A 482 7.03 -42.83 -1.16
N ILE A 483 6.22 -43.06 -0.13
CA ILE A 483 4.90 -42.43 0.01
C ILE A 483 4.85 -41.50 1.20
N SER A 484 3.98 -40.47 1.14
CA SER A 484 3.70 -39.63 2.30
C SER A 484 2.91 -40.37 3.38
N LYS A 485 2.95 -39.87 4.61
CA LYS A 485 2.21 -40.44 5.75
C LYS A 485 0.70 -40.47 5.46
N THR A 486 0.14 -39.39 4.91
CA THR A 486 -1.29 -39.34 4.55
C THR A 486 -1.65 -40.44 3.53
N MET A 487 -0.78 -40.74 2.56
CA MET A 487 -1.02 -41.82 1.59
C MET A 487 -0.85 -43.21 2.21
N ALA A 488 0.12 -43.39 3.11
CA ALA A 488 0.25 -44.64 3.86
C ALA A 488 -1.00 -44.94 4.70
N GLU A 489 -1.57 -43.92 5.36
CA GLU A 489 -2.82 -44.05 6.12
C GLU A 489 -4.01 -44.35 5.21
N LYS A 490 -4.10 -43.69 4.03
CA LYS A 490 -5.16 -43.92 3.04
C LYS A 490 -5.18 -45.35 2.49
N HIS A 491 -4.03 -45.88 2.08
CA HIS A 491 -3.95 -47.18 1.40
C HIS A 491 -3.76 -48.38 2.32
N TYR A 492 -3.20 -48.18 3.52
CA TYR A 492 -2.84 -49.28 4.44
C TYR A 492 -3.46 -49.13 5.83
N HIS A 493 -4.40 -48.18 6.03
CA HIS A 493 -5.20 -48.02 7.25
C HIS A 493 -4.38 -47.96 8.56
N GLY A 494 -3.23 -47.30 8.52
CA GLY A 494 -2.33 -47.13 9.67
C GLY A 494 -1.36 -48.30 9.91
N GLN A 495 -1.34 -49.32 9.05
CA GLN A 495 -0.33 -50.38 9.07
C GLN A 495 0.99 -49.90 8.44
N ASN A 496 2.12 -50.47 8.87
CA ASN A 496 3.42 -50.18 8.27
C ASN A 496 3.49 -50.75 6.83
N PRO A 497 3.60 -49.90 5.79
CA PRO A 497 3.57 -50.35 4.40
C PRO A 497 4.98 -50.68 3.85
N LEU A 498 6.03 -50.55 4.66
CA LEU A 498 7.41 -50.78 4.23
C LEU A 498 7.60 -52.18 3.64
N GLY A 499 8.21 -52.26 2.46
CA GLY A 499 8.46 -53.51 1.75
C GLY A 499 7.27 -54.07 0.97
N ARG A 500 6.06 -53.51 1.14
CA ARG A 500 4.87 -53.94 0.37
C ARG A 500 4.96 -53.48 -1.08
N VAL A 501 4.17 -54.14 -1.92
CA VAL A 501 4.12 -53.88 -3.37
C VAL A 501 2.90 -53.02 -3.72
N MET A 502 3.12 -52.11 -4.66
CA MET A 502 2.10 -51.28 -5.29
C MET A 502 2.28 -51.35 -6.81
N TYR A 503 1.16 -51.40 -7.53
CA TYR A 503 1.10 -51.36 -8.98
C TYR A 503 0.73 -49.96 -9.45
N ILE A 504 1.36 -49.50 -10.52
CA ILE A 504 1.09 -48.20 -11.16
C ILE A 504 0.43 -48.47 -12.51
N ASP A 505 -0.64 -47.74 -12.82
CA ASP A 505 -1.44 -47.87 -14.05
C ASP A 505 -1.92 -49.31 -14.32
N ASN A 506 -2.17 -50.04 -13.23
CA ASN A 506 -2.53 -51.46 -13.23
C ASN A 506 -1.51 -52.39 -13.93
N ASP A 507 -0.27 -51.94 -14.13
CA ASP A 507 0.79 -52.76 -14.69
C ASP A 507 1.32 -53.76 -13.65
N ARG A 508 0.84 -54.99 -13.74
CA ARG A 508 1.25 -56.10 -12.86
C ARG A 508 2.63 -56.67 -13.23
N SER A 509 3.13 -56.38 -14.43
CA SER A 509 4.44 -56.89 -14.89
C SER A 509 5.61 -56.13 -14.26
N HIS A 510 5.37 -54.90 -13.79
CA HIS A 510 6.36 -54.03 -13.18
C HIS A 510 5.95 -53.59 -11.76
N PRO A 511 6.01 -54.48 -10.75
CA PRO A 511 5.68 -54.12 -9.37
C PRO A 511 6.67 -53.13 -8.78
N TYR A 512 6.17 -52.16 -8.01
CA TYR A 512 6.98 -51.22 -7.25
C TYR A 512 6.97 -51.54 -5.75
N ARG A 513 8.13 -51.53 -5.11
CA ARG A 513 8.28 -51.77 -3.66
C ARG A 513 8.29 -50.46 -2.88
N ILE A 514 7.54 -50.39 -1.79
CA ILE A 514 7.59 -49.25 -0.87
C ILE A 514 8.90 -49.31 -0.07
N GLY A 515 9.83 -48.42 -0.40
CA GLY A 515 11.13 -48.31 0.24
C GLY A 515 11.15 -47.40 1.48
N GLY A 516 10.10 -46.60 1.69
CA GLY A 516 9.96 -45.76 2.88
C GLY A 516 8.64 -45.01 2.93
N VAL A 517 8.33 -44.47 4.11
CA VAL A 517 7.22 -43.54 4.34
C VAL A 517 7.79 -42.25 4.91
N MET A 518 7.53 -41.13 4.25
CA MET A 518 7.96 -39.81 4.70
C MET A 518 6.83 -39.07 5.43
N ALA A 519 7.17 -38.13 6.30
CA ALA A 519 6.16 -37.24 6.87
C ALA A 519 5.58 -36.33 5.76
N ASP A 520 4.37 -35.83 5.98
CA ASP A 520 3.73 -34.95 5.00
C ASP A 520 4.47 -33.60 4.88
N ILE A 521 4.64 -33.15 3.64
CA ILE A 521 5.31 -31.90 3.33
C ILE A 521 4.39 -30.72 3.70
N PRO A 522 4.89 -29.66 4.36
CA PRO A 522 4.09 -28.48 4.69
C PRO A 522 3.39 -27.85 3.48
N ALA A 523 2.20 -27.28 3.68
CA ALA A 523 1.39 -26.68 2.62
C ALA A 523 2.07 -25.49 1.90
N ASN A 524 3.02 -24.82 2.55
CA ASN A 524 3.83 -23.74 1.98
C ASN A 524 5.12 -24.27 1.34
N SER A 525 4.99 -25.27 0.47
CA SER A 525 6.11 -25.88 -0.25
C SER A 525 5.80 -26.19 -1.70
N HIS A 526 6.77 -26.04 -2.59
CA HIS A 526 6.62 -26.42 -3.99
C HIS A 526 6.56 -27.94 -4.17
N LEU A 527 7.05 -28.71 -3.19
CA LEU A 527 6.93 -30.17 -3.20
C LEU A 527 5.65 -30.67 -2.51
N HIS A 528 4.86 -29.78 -1.90
CA HIS A 528 3.62 -30.16 -1.22
C HIS A 528 2.63 -30.95 -2.08
N PRO A 529 2.43 -30.63 -3.38
CA PRO A 529 1.51 -31.38 -4.23
C PRO A 529 1.94 -32.83 -4.48
N PHE A 530 3.16 -33.22 -4.11
CA PHE A 530 3.70 -34.54 -4.41
C PHE A 530 3.66 -35.46 -3.18
N HIS A 531 3.08 -36.64 -3.37
CA HIS A 531 2.90 -37.65 -2.32
C HIS A 531 3.58 -38.98 -2.63
N PHE A 532 3.95 -39.21 -3.89
CA PHE A 532 4.61 -40.45 -4.34
C PHE A 532 5.92 -40.09 -5.05
N PHE A 533 7.02 -40.59 -4.52
CA PHE A 533 8.37 -40.33 -5.01
C PHE A 533 8.95 -41.64 -5.51
N ILE A 534 9.09 -41.79 -6.82
CA ILE A 534 9.57 -43.01 -7.47
C ILE A 534 11.02 -42.83 -7.86
N THR A 535 11.83 -43.89 -7.72
CA THR A 535 13.24 -43.85 -8.12
C THR A 535 13.41 -43.67 -9.63
N LEU A 536 14.38 -42.86 -10.05
CA LEU A 536 14.92 -42.84 -11.41
C LEU A 536 15.95 -43.95 -11.66
N SER A 537 16.36 -44.69 -10.63
CA SER A 537 17.33 -45.77 -10.74
C SER A 537 16.78 -46.90 -11.62
N GLY A 538 17.53 -47.25 -12.68
CA GLY A 538 17.13 -48.29 -13.64
C GLY A 538 15.93 -47.94 -14.53
N MET A 539 15.53 -46.66 -14.59
CA MET A 539 14.45 -46.18 -15.45
C MET A 539 15.02 -45.51 -16.71
N GLU A 540 14.48 -45.89 -17.87
CA GLU A 540 14.75 -45.27 -19.16
C GLU A 540 13.43 -45.13 -19.91
N PHE A 541 13.06 -43.90 -20.29
CA PHE A 541 11.75 -43.63 -20.92
C PHE A 541 11.83 -43.58 -22.43
N GLY A 542 13.05 -43.60 -22.99
CA GLY A 542 13.31 -43.80 -24.40
C GLY A 542 14.75 -44.24 -24.62
N THR A 543 14.97 -45.05 -25.65
CA THR A 543 16.27 -45.68 -25.91
C THR A 543 17.38 -44.65 -26.07
N GLY A 544 18.39 -44.72 -25.21
CA GLY A 544 19.54 -43.81 -25.21
C GLY A 544 19.31 -42.47 -24.48
N GLU A 545 18.14 -42.24 -23.88
CA GLU A 545 17.78 -40.99 -23.19
C GLU A 545 18.81 -40.64 -22.11
N GLN A 546 19.21 -41.62 -21.31
CA GLN A 546 20.04 -41.39 -20.12
C GLN A 546 21.44 -40.83 -20.44
N ASN A 547 21.91 -41.01 -21.68
CA ASN A 547 23.21 -40.52 -22.15
C ASN A 547 23.08 -39.38 -23.19
N SER A 548 21.85 -39.00 -23.55
CA SER A 548 21.59 -38.00 -24.57
C SER A 548 21.52 -36.59 -23.98
N TRP A 549 22.27 -35.66 -24.56
CA TRP A 549 22.21 -34.23 -24.25
C TRP A 549 21.12 -33.48 -25.04
N ARG A 550 20.34 -34.20 -25.86
CA ARG A 550 19.32 -33.63 -26.74
C ARG A 550 17.89 -33.81 -26.21
N TRP A 551 17.72 -34.54 -25.10
CA TRP A 551 16.42 -34.90 -24.54
C TRP A 551 16.15 -34.11 -23.26
N TYR A 552 15.38 -33.03 -23.37
CA TYR A 552 15.14 -32.09 -22.27
C TYR A 552 13.88 -32.48 -21.50
N ASN A 553 14.02 -33.36 -20.49
CA ASN A 553 12.89 -33.92 -19.73
C ASN A 553 13.00 -33.77 -18.19
N TYR A 554 14.13 -33.29 -17.67
CA TYR A 554 14.43 -33.33 -16.23
C TYR A 554 14.66 -31.95 -15.65
N VAL A 555 13.98 -31.65 -14.54
CA VAL A 555 14.31 -30.51 -13.69
C VAL A 555 15.54 -30.87 -12.86
N GLN A 556 16.53 -29.98 -12.86
CA GLN A 556 17.80 -30.20 -12.18
C GLN A 556 17.85 -29.37 -10.90
N TYR A 557 18.18 -30.03 -9.78
CA TYR A 557 18.44 -29.38 -8.50
C TYR A 557 19.91 -29.53 -8.14
N ILE A 558 20.52 -28.45 -7.66
CA ILE A 558 21.91 -28.38 -7.25
C ILE A 558 21.97 -27.79 -5.84
N LYS A 559 22.75 -28.40 -4.95
CA LYS A 559 23.09 -27.82 -3.65
C LYS A 559 24.55 -27.42 -3.63
N LEU A 560 24.83 -26.17 -3.31
CA LEU A 560 26.20 -25.65 -3.24
C LEU A 560 26.79 -25.76 -1.82
N LYS A 561 28.11 -25.92 -1.75
CA LYS A 561 28.85 -25.87 -0.49
C LYS A 561 28.72 -24.49 0.18
N SER A 562 28.84 -24.46 1.51
CA SER A 562 28.78 -23.21 2.29
C SER A 562 29.86 -22.22 1.84
N GLY A 563 29.50 -20.94 1.70
CA GLY A 563 30.43 -19.86 1.32
C GLY A 563 30.70 -19.73 -0.18
N THR A 564 30.08 -20.53 -1.04
CA THR A 564 30.22 -20.43 -2.50
C THR A 564 29.59 -19.13 -3.00
N ASN A 565 30.33 -18.34 -3.79
CA ASN A 565 29.77 -17.19 -4.49
C ASN A 565 28.93 -17.66 -5.69
N VAL A 566 27.61 -17.56 -5.58
CA VAL A 566 26.65 -18.08 -6.56
C VAL A 566 26.85 -17.45 -7.95
N ALA A 567 27.05 -16.14 -8.04
CA ALA A 567 27.23 -15.46 -9.33
C ALA A 567 28.52 -15.88 -10.04
N ALA A 568 29.62 -16.02 -9.28
CA ALA A 568 30.88 -16.52 -9.83
C ALA A 568 30.76 -18.00 -10.26
N PHE A 569 30.05 -18.80 -9.47
CA PHE A 569 29.79 -20.20 -9.79
C PHE A 569 28.90 -20.36 -11.03
N GLU A 570 27.86 -19.55 -11.17
CA GLU A 570 26.98 -19.54 -12.33
C GLU A 570 27.75 -19.23 -13.62
N ALA A 571 28.65 -18.24 -13.60
CA ALA A 571 29.53 -17.96 -14.73
C ALA A 571 30.46 -19.16 -15.06
N LYS A 572 31.02 -19.81 -14.04
CA LYS A 572 31.85 -21.02 -14.18
C LYS A 572 31.05 -22.19 -14.74
N LEU A 573 29.82 -22.40 -14.27
CA LEU A 573 28.90 -23.45 -14.69
C LEU A 573 28.57 -23.30 -16.17
N ASN A 574 28.16 -22.10 -16.60
CA ASN A 574 27.86 -21.81 -18.00
C ASN A 574 29.08 -22.04 -18.91
N ALA A 575 30.26 -21.53 -18.51
CA ALA A 575 31.48 -21.71 -19.29
C ALA A 575 31.89 -23.18 -19.42
N GLY A 576 31.80 -23.94 -18.32
CA GLY A 576 32.13 -25.37 -18.29
C GLY A 576 31.16 -26.21 -19.11
N LEU A 577 29.86 -26.03 -18.93
CA LEU A 577 28.84 -26.74 -19.70
C LEU A 577 28.96 -26.47 -21.21
N ARG A 578 29.18 -25.20 -21.57
CA ARG A 578 29.39 -24.78 -22.96
C ARG A 578 30.59 -25.48 -23.58
N LYS A 579 31.76 -25.36 -22.94
CA LYS A 579 33.03 -25.87 -23.47
C LYS A 579 33.05 -27.39 -23.55
N ASN A 580 32.59 -28.09 -22.52
CA ASN A 580 32.81 -29.52 -22.36
C ASN A 580 31.71 -30.38 -23.00
N TYR A 581 30.47 -29.87 -23.10
CA TYR A 581 29.32 -30.66 -23.52
C TYR A 581 28.57 -30.03 -24.71
N LEU A 582 28.11 -28.78 -24.58
CA LEU A 582 27.19 -28.20 -25.56
C LEU A 582 27.84 -27.95 -26.93
N VAL A 583 29.12 -27.55 -27.00
CA VAL A 583 29.83 -27.37 -28.27
C VAL A 583 30.00 -28.70 -29.01
N ALA A 584 30.32 -29.78 -28.29
CA ALA A 584 30.48 -31.10 -28.89
C ALA A 584 29.14 -31.61 -29.45
N GLU A 585 28.05 -31.37 -28.73
CA GLU A 585 26.71 -31.76 -29.15
C GLU A 585 26.18 -30.91 -30.30
N ALA A 586 26.43 -29.60 -30.31
CA ALA A 586 26.12 -28.74 -31.45
C ALA A 586 26.87 -29.19 -32.71
N ARG A 587 28.14 -29.60 -32.58
CA ARG A 587 28.91 -30.17 -33.70
C ARG A 587 28.30 -31.48 -34.21
N LYS A 588 27.89 -32.40 -33.32
CA LYS A 588 27.17 -33.63 -33.71
C LYS A 588 25.81 -33.33 -34.35
N GLY A 589 25.16 -32.26 -33.93
CA GLY A 589 23.90 -31.76 -34.49
C GLY A 589 24.03 -31.09 -35.87
N GLY A 590 25.25 -30.92 -36.39
CA GLY A 590 25.49 -30.31 -37.70
C GLY A 590 25.48 -28.78 -37.70
N ALA A 591 25.66 -28.15 -36.54
CA ALA A 591 25.78 -26.70 -36.39
C ALA A 591 26.90 -26.13 -37.26
N GLN A 592 26.60 -25.10 -38.06
CA GLN A 592 27.62 -24.40 -38.87
C GLN A 592 28.67 -23.70 -37.98
N ASP A 593 28.23 -23.13 -36.86
CA ASP A 593 29.09 -22.56 -35.82
C ASP A 593 28.67 -23.13 -34.44
N PRO A 594 29.25 -24.28 -34.04
CA PRO A 594 28.92 -24.94 -32.78
C PRO A 594 29.18 -24.06 -31.54
N ALA A 595 30.14 -23.15 -31.61
CA ALA A 595 30.47 -22.27 -30.49
C ALA A 595 29.41 -21.19 -30.31
N LYS A 596 28.94 -20.60 -31.40
CA LYS A 596 27.85 -19.62 -31.40
C LYS A 596 26.52 -20.25 -31.01
N GLU A 597 26.26 -21.49 -31.43
CA GLU A 597 25.04 -22.19 -31.05
C GLU A 597 25.03 -22.59 -29.57
N ALA A 598 26.14 -23.11 -29.06
CA ALA A 598 26.32 -23.37 -27.64
C ALA A 598 26.30 -22.08 -26.79
N ALA A 599 26.59 -20.91 -27.39
CA ALA A 599 26.50 -19.61 -26.73
C ALA A 599 25.07 -19.15 -26.45
N LYS A 600 24.09 -19.67 -27.19
CA LYS A 600 22.66 -19.36 -26.98
C LYS A 600 22.10 -20.01 -25.71
N PHE A 601 22.77 -21.06 -25.23
CA PHE A 601 22.43 -21.69 -23.96
C PHE A 601 23.09 -20.92 -22.82
N HIS A 602 22.23 -20.44 -21.94
CA HIS A 602 22.60 -19.84 -20.67
C HIS A 602 21.70 -20.41 -19.59
N VAL A 603 22.28 -20.74 -18.44
CA VAL A 603 21.56 -21.22 -17.27
C VAL A 603 21.81 -20.27 -16.10
N TYR A 604 20.80 -20.09 -15.27
CA TYR A 604 20.95 -19.42 -13.99
C TYR A 604 20.45 -20.30 -12.86
N LEU A 605 20.94 -20.02 -11.66
CA LEU A 605 20.60 -20.75 -10.45
C LEU A 605 19.50 -20.02 -9.70
N GLN A 606 18.29 -20.57 -9.72
CA GLN A 606 17.16 -20.05 -8.96
C GLN A 606 17.14 -20.68 -7.56
N PRO A 607 17.28 -19.93 -6.47
CA PRO A 607 17.13 -20.46 -5.12
C PRO A 607 15.76 -21.09 -4.92
N VAL A 608 15.69 -22.19 -4.17
CA VAL A 608 14.42 -22.87 -3.87
C VAL A 608 13.35 -21.93 -3.26
N PRO A 609 13.67 -21.03 -2.31
CA PRO A 609 12.69 -20.07 -1.78
C PRO A 609 12.08 -19.11 -2.82
N ASP A 610 12.73 -18.93 -3.97
CA ASP A 610 12.28 -18.03 -5.03
C ASP A 610 11.38 -18.72 -6.07
N ILE A 611 11.25 -20.06 -6.01
CA ILE A 611 10.47 -20.84 -6.97
C ILE A 611 9.01 -20.35 -7.02
N ASN A 612 8.35 -20.25 -5.86
CA ASN A 612 6.94 -19.90 -5.80
C ASN A 612 6.63 -18.47 -6.29
N LEU A 613 7.53 -17.49 -6.08
CA LEU A 613 7.21 -16.08 -6.33
C LEU A 613 7.81 -15.49 -7.62
N TYR A 614 8.80 -16.16 -8.22
CA TYR A 614 9.57 -15.64 -9.36
C TYR A 614 9.61 -16.59 -10.57
N SER A 615 8.62 -17.47 -10.72
CA SER A 615 8.54 -18.45 -11.82
C SER A 615 7.36 -18.23 -12.77
N THR A 616 6.74 -17.04 -12.75
CA THR A 616 5.56 -16.74 -13.58
C THR A 616 5.84 -16.59 -15.08
N ASP A 617 7.12 -16.51 -15.46
CA ASP A 617 7.54 -16.20 -16.84
C ASP A 617 7.76 -17.44 -17.70
N PHE A 618 7.66 -18.65 -17.12
CA PHE A 618 7.80 -19.91 -17.83
C PHE A 618 6.93 -20.99 -17.18
N PRO A 619 6.45 -21.97 -17.96
CA PRO A 619 5.67 -23.08 -17.41
C PRO A 619 6.58 -24.02 -16.62
N ASP A 620 6.27 -24.25 -15.35
CA ASP A 620 6.96 -25.23 -14.51
C ASP A 620 6.06 -26.36 -13.98
N GLY A 621 4.79 -26.36 -14.39
CA GLY A 621 3.81 -27.34 -13.95
C GLY A 621 3.36 -27.18 -12.50
N LEU A 622 3.76 -26.11 -11.81
CA LEU A 622 3.41 -25.83 -10.42
C LEU A 622 2.44 -24.66 -10.33
N THR A 623 1.64 -24.63 -9.25
CA THR A 623 0.80 -23.47 -8.93
C THR A 623 1.64 -22.43 -8.21
N ASN A 624 2.23 -21.52 -8.98
CA ASN A 624 3.08 -20.46 -8.44
C ASN A 624 2.27 -19.26 -7.97
N GLY A 625 2.71 -18.68 -6.85
CA GLY A 625 2.40 -17.30 -6.50
C GLY A 625 3.04 -16.30 -7.45
N ASP A 626 2.74 -15.02 -7.23
CA ASP A 626 3.37 -13.93 -7.96
C ASP A 626 3.74 -12.84 -6.95
N ILE A 627 5.03 -12.47 -6.92
CA ILE A 627 5.53 -11.41 -6.06
C ILE A 627 4.75 -10.09 -6.24
N ARG A 628 4.24 -9.83 -7.46
CA ARG A 628 3.43 -8.65 -7.77
C ARG A 628 2.15 -8.63 -6.92
N PHE A 629 1.51 -9.78 -6.71
CA PHE A 629 0.32 -9.86 -5.86
C PHE A 629 0.64 -9.67 -4.39
N VAL A 630 1.79 -10.16 -3.91
CA VAL A 630 2.26 -9.93 -2.54
C VAL A 630 2.44 -8.43 -2.27
N TRP A 631 3.13 -7.71 -3.15
CA TRP A 631 3.29 -6.25 -3.05
C TRP A 631 1.97 -5.50 -3.16
N LEU A 632 1.10 -5.91 -4.09
CA LEU A 632 -0.22 -5.32 -4.28
C LEU A 632 -1.07 -5.47 -3.01
N PHE A 633 -1.17 -6.67 -2.45
CA PHE A 633 -1.93 -6.91 -1.22
C PHE A 633 -1.33 -6.16 -0.03
N GLY A 634 0.01 -6.09 0.06
CA GLY A 634 0.68 -5.27 1.08
C GLY A 634 0.32 -3.79 0.99
N ALA A 635 0.27 -3.23 -0.24
CA ALA A 635 -0.15 -1.85 -0.48
C ALA A 635 -1.63 -1.63 -0.10
N ILE A 636 -2.53 -2.57 -0.43
CA ILE A 636 -3.95 -2.51 -0.05
C ILE A 636 -4.12 -2.54 1.47
N ALA A 637 -3.45 -3.46 2.17
CA ALA A 637 -3.47 -3.54 3.62
C ALA A 637 -3.02 -2.22 4.25
N LEU A 638 -1.92 -1.65 3.74
CA LEU A 638 -1.41 -0.36 4.18
C LEU A 638 -2.43 0.77 3.96
N PHE A 639 -3.07 0.84 2.78
CA PHE A 639 -4.09 1.85 2.51
C PHE A 639 -5.30 1.72 3.42
N ILE A 640 -5.81 0.51 3.65
CA ILE A 640 -6.94 0.26 4.56
C ILE A 640 -6.58 0.71 5.98
N LEU A 641 -5.37 0.40 6.45
CA LEU A 641 -4.89 0.82 7.76
C LEU A 641 -4.77 2.35 7.86
N ILE A 642 -4.24 3.00 6.82
CA ILE A 642 -4.16 4.47 6.75
C ILE A 642 -5.57 5.08 6.80
N ILE A 643 -6.55 4.55 6.05
CA ILE A 643 -7.94 5.03 6.08
C ILE A 643 -8.52 4.90 7.50
N ALA A 644 -8.28 3.78 8.18
CA ALA A 644 -8.74 3.58 9.56
C ALA A 644 -8.10 4.60 10.53
N CYS A 645 -6.79 4.84 10.40
CA CYS A 645 -6.07 5.87 11.18
C CYS A 645 -6.61 7.29 10.89
N ILE A 646 -6.81 7.62 9.62
CA ILE A 646 -7.37 8.91 9.20
C ILE A 646 -8.77 9.11 9.78
N ASN A 647 -9.61 8.08 9.73
CA ASN A 647 -10.93 8.13 10.33
C ASN A 647 -10.86 8.39 11.84
N PHE A 648 -9.96 7.71 12.55
CA PHE A 648 -9.74 7.96 13.97
C PHE A 648 -9.30 9.40 14.25
N ILE A 649 -8.34 9.91 13.46
CA ILE A 649 -7.84 11.29 13.57
C ILE A 649 -8.96 12.27 13.31
N ASN A 650 -9.72 12.10 12.21
CA ASN A 650 -10.83 12.97 11.82
C ASN A 650 -11.89 13.03 12.92
N LEU A 651 -12.27 11.89 13.49
CA LEU A 651 -13.27 11.81 14.57
C LEU A 651 -12.78 12.40 15.89
N SER A 652 -11.53 12.13 16.24
CA SER A 652 -10.91 12.69 17.45
C SER A 652 -10.74 14.22 17.34
N THR A 653 -10.43 14.71 16.14
CA THR A 653 -10.27 16.13 15.86
C THR A 653 -11.61 16.85 15.76
N ALA A 654 -12.65 16.22 15.20
CA ALA A 654 -14.00 16.78 15.16
C ALA A 654 -14.46 17.14 16.58
N LYS A 655 -14.34 16.21 17.54
CA LYS A 655 -14.78 16.41 18.92
C LYS A 655 -13.88 17.31 19.78
N SER A 656 -12.84 17.90 19.20
CA SER A 656 -11.90 18.77 19.91
C SER A 656 -12.56 19.94 20.61
N ALA A 657 -13.62 20.51 20.02
CA ALA A 657 -14.27 21.71 20.54
C ALA A 657 -14.90 21.47 21.93
N ASN A 658 -15.58 20.33 22.12
CA ASN A 658 -16.18 19.97 23.41
C ASN A 658 -15.11 19.66 24.47
N ARG A 659 -13.98 19.08 24.04
CA ARG A 659 -12.83 18.79 24.91
C ARG A 659 -11.96 20.01 25.20
N ALA A 660 -12.05 21.06 24.38
CA ALA A 660 -11.25 22.27 24.56
C ALA A 660 -11.58 22.96 25.88
N LYS A 661 -12.86 23.02 26.29
CA LYS A 661 -13.30 23.55 27.60
C LYS A 661 -12.69 22.78 28.77
N GLU A 662 -12.74 21.45 28.72
CA GLU A 662 -12.14 20.56 29.72
C GLU A 662 -10.62 20.78 29.83
N VAL A 663 -9.92 20.85 28.70
CA VAL A 663 -8.48 21.08 28.63
C VAL A 663 -8.10 22.49 29.12
N GLY A 664 -8.88 23.50 28.74
CA GLY A 664 -8.71 24.88 29.19
C GLY A 664 -8.84 24.99 30.71
N LEU A 665 -9.88 24.40 31.28
CA LEU A 665 -10.10 24.37 32.73
C LEU A 665 -8.95 23.64 33.44
N ARG A 666 -8.54 22.46 32.96
CA ARG A 666 -7.43 21.70 33.55
C ARG A 666 -6.09 22.45 33.52
N LYS A 667 -5.80 23.18 32.44
CA LYS A 667 -4.59 24.02 32.36
C LYS A 667 -4.64 25.19 33.33
N VAL A 668 -5.81 25.80 33.55
CA VAL A 668 -5.99 26.85 34.58
C VAL A 668 -5.78 26.28 35.99
N VAL A 669 -6.21 25.04 36.23
CA VAL A 669 -6.00 24.30 37.49
C VAL A 669 -4.55 23.74 37.61
N GLY A 670 -3.66 24.01 36.65
CA GLY A 670 -2.23 23.68 36.73
C GLY A 670 -1.80 22.40 36.01
N SER A 671 -2.62 21.81 35.14
CA SER A 671 -2.22 20.64 34.34
C SER A 671 -1.18 21.01 33.26
N ASN A 672 0.00 20.39 33.33
CA ASN A 672 1.06 20.56 32.33
C ASN A 672 0.68 19.93 30.97
N ARG A 673 1.19 20.51 29.88
CA ARG A 673 0.93 20.06 28.49
C ARG A 673 1.27 18.58 28.28
N SER A 674 2.36 18.10 28.89
CA SER A 674 2.80 16.70 28.81
C SER A 674 1.82 15.71 29.44
N SER A 675 1.17 16.07 30.56
CA SER A 675 0.15 15.25 31.20
C SER A 675 -1.10 15.08 30.31
N LEU A 676 -1.50 16.15 29.61
CA LEU A 676 -2.61 16.10 28.65
C LEU A 676 -2.27 15.23 27.42
N ILE A 677 -1.05 15.35 26.90
CA ILE A 677 -0.57 14.50 25.80
C ILE A 677 -0.59 13.03 26.22
N ALA A 678 -0.03 12.70 27.40
CA ALA A 678 -0.02 11.33 27.93
C ALA A 678 -1.43 10.77 28.13
N GLN A 679 -2.38 11.59 28.61
CA GLN A 679 -3.78 11.20 28.77
C GLN A 679 -4.43 10.85 27.41
N PHE A 680 -4.31 11.71 26.40
CA PHE A 680 -4.91 11.46 25.08
C PHE A 680 -4.26 10.27 24.35
N LEU A 681 -2.95 10.08 24.54
CA LEU A 681 -2.24 8.93 23.99
C LEU A 681 -2.71 7.64 24.66
N THR A 682 -2.86 7.64 25.99
CA THR A 682 -3.38 6.48 26.74
C THR A 682 -4.80 6.14 26.30
N GLU A 683 -5.66 7.14 26.09
CA GLU A 683 -7.01 6.92 25.57
C GLU A 683 -7.00 6.27 24.17
N SER A 684 -6.14 6.77 23.28
CA SER A 684 -5.99 6.22 21.91
C SER A 684 -5.45 4.79 21.91
N LEU A 685 -4.52 4.50 22.83
CA LEU A 685 -4.00 3.15 23.03
C LEU A 685 -5.07 2.18 23.53
N ILE A 686 -5.97 2.60 24.41
CA ILE A 686 -7.10 1.75 24.85
C ILE A 686 -8.05 1.47 23.69
N TYR A 687 -8.40 2.48 22.88
CA TYR A 687 -9.21 2.25 21.68
C TYR A 687 -8.51 1.27 20.73
N SER A 688 -7.21 1.45 20.48
CA SER A 688 -6.40 0.54 19.65
C SER A 688 -6.42 -0.89 20.20
N PHE A 689 -6.16 -1.06 21.49
CA PHE A 689 -6.11 -2.37 22.15
C PHE A 689 -7.44 -3.13 22.07
N VAL A 690 -8.56 -2.46 22.37
CA VAL A 690 -9.91 -3.06 22.23
C VAL A 690 -10.20 -3.40 20.76
N SER A 691 -9.77 -2.55 19.84
CA SER A 691 -9.93 -2.79 18.40
C SER A 691 -9.09 -3.95 17.90
N PHE A 692 -7.90 -4.17 18.47
CA PHE A 692 -7.04 -5.31 18.14
C PHE A 692 -7.66 -6.62 18.61
N ILE A 693 -8.18 -6.68 19.84
CA ILE A 693 -8.90 -7.86 20.34
C ILE A 693 -10.08 -8.19 19.42
N LEU A 694 -10.90 -7.19 19.10
CA LEU A 694 -12.05 -7.38 18.22
C LEU A 694 -11.62 -7.73 16.78
N GLY A 695 -10.56 -7.11 16.27
CA GLY A 695 -10.02 -7.36 14.93
C GLY A 695 -9.44 -8.76 14.78
N ILE A 696 -8.76 -9.28 15.81
CA ILE A 696 -8.28 -10.67 15.86
C ILE A 696 -9.48 -11.63 15.86
N LEU A 697 -10.52 -11.34 16.66
CA LEU A 697 -11.74 -12.16 16.67
C LEU A 697 -12.43 -12.18 15.31
N ILE A 698 -12.58 -11.02 14.66
CA ILE A 698 -13.15 -10.91 13.31
C ILE A 698 -12.29 -11.66 12.30
N ALA A 699 -10.96 -11.49 12.32
CA ALA A 699 -10.06 -12.19 11.43
C ALA A 699 -10.16 -13.70 11.61
N TRP A 700 -10.21 -14.18 12.86
CA TRP A 700 -10.36 -15.61 13.17
C TRP A 700 -11.69 -16.18 12.67
N LEU A 701 -12.81 -15.46 12.84
CA LEU A 701 -14.13 -15.87 12.32
C LEU A 701 -14.20 -15.86 10.78
N LEU A 702 -13.52 -14.92 10.13
CA LEU A 702 -13.49 -14.80 8.66
C LEU A 702 -12.40 -15.65 8.00
N LEU A 703 -11.45 -16.19 8.76
CA LEU A 703 -10.33 -16.98 8.24
C LEU A 703 -10.78 -18.18 7.39
N PRO A 704 -11.80 -18.98 7.78
CA PRO A 704 -12.27 -20.08 6.95
C PRO A 704 -12.78 -19.61 5.58
N TYR A 705 -13.56 -18.52 5.56
CA TYR A 705 -14.03 -17.93 4.31
C TYR A 705 -12.87 -17.41 3.47
N PHE A 706 -11.91 -16.73 4.09
CA PHE A 706 -10.69 -16.25 3.42
C PHE A 706 -9.87 -17.40 2.84
N ASN A 707 -9.75 -18.53 3.54
CA ASN A 707 -9.07 -19.75 3.07
C ASN A 707 -9.74 -20.33 1.81
N THR A 708 -11.09 -20.38 1.78
CA THR A 708 -11.80 -20.82 0.57
C THR A 708 -11.61 -19.87 -0.61
N MET A 709 -11.55 -18.55 -0.36
CA MET A 709 -11.36 -17.54 -1.39
C MET A 709 -9.92 -17.52 -1.92
N ALA A 710 -8.93 -17.66 -1.02
CA ALA A 710 -7.51 -17.68 -1.36
C ALA A 710 -7.02 -19.06 -1.83
N ALA A 711 -7.83 -20.11 -1.67
CA ALA A 711 -7.41 -21.52 -1.86
C ALA A 711 -6.11 -21.84 -1.12
N ARG A 712 -6.02 -21.39 0.15
CA ARG A 712 -4.89 -21.61 1.04
C ARG A 712 -5.40 -22.16 2.38
N SER A 713 -4.57 -22.93 3.06
CA SER A 713 -4.84 -23.44 4.41
C SER A 713 -4.14 -22.57 5.46
N LEU A 714 -4.52 -21.30 5.57
CA LEU A 714 -3.92 -20.40 6.54
C LEU A 714 -4.48 -20.69 7.94
N ALA A 715 -3.59 -20.72 8.93
CA ALA A 715 -3.94 -20.84 10.34
C ALA A 715 -3.40 -19.63 11.11
N MET A 716 -4.09 -19.27 12.21
CA MET A 716 -3.55 -18.29 13.14
C MET A 716 -2.35 -18.91 13.89
N PRO A 717 -1.16 -18.27 13.87
CA PRO A 717 0.05 -18.82 14.46
C PRO A 717 0.07 -18.61 15.98
N TRP A 718 -0.92 -19.15 16.69
CA TRP A 718 -1.06 -18.98 18.15
C TRP A 718 0.12 -19.57 18.95
N LEU A 719 0.72 -20.64 18.42
CA LEU A 719 1.85 -21.34 19.03
C LEU A 719 3.20 -20.69 18.71
N GLU A 720 3.25 -19.77 17.75
CA GLU A 720 4.48 -19.12 17.36
C GLU A 720 4.85 -18.00 18.34
N TRP A 721 6.09 -18.05 18.84
CA TRP A 721 6.58 -17.12 19.86
C TRP A 721 6.58 -15.65 19.41
N TRP A 722 6.69 -15.40 18.10
CA TRP A 722 6.78 -14.06 17.52
C TRP A 722 5.42 -13.37 17.35
N PHE A 723 4.32 -14.12 17.31
CA PHE A 723 3.00 -13.59 16.94
C PHE A 723 2.46 -12.57 17.97
N VAL A 724 2.47 -12.94 19.25
CA VAL A 724 1.97 -12.08 20.34
C VAL A 724 2.79 -10.77 20.46
N PRO A 725 4.15 -10.81 20.47
CA PRO A 725 4.96 -9.60 20.43
C PRO A 725 4.65 -8.67 19.24
N VAL A 726 4.47 -9.23 18.03
CA VAL A 726 4.16 -8.43 16.83
C VAL A 726 2.80 -7.74 16.96
N ILE A 727 1.78 -8.42 17.49
CA ILE A 727 0.46 -7.82 17.75
C ILE A 727 0.56 -6.70 18.79
N LEU A 728 1.25 -6.92 19.90
CA LEU A 728 1.42 -5.91 20.95
C LEU A 728 2.16 -4.68 20.44
N LEU A 729 3.24 -4.89 19.67
CA LEU A 729 3.99 -3.82 19.04
C LEU A 729 3.12 -3.06 18.03
N SER A 730 2.36 -3.77 17.19
CA SER A 730 1.46 -3.16 16.21
C SER A 730 0.37 -2.32 16.89
N THR A 731 -0.20 -2.82 17.99
CA THR A 731 -1.20 -2.10 18.81
C THR A 731 -0.64 -0.79 19.34
N LEU A 732 0.60 -0.82 19.83
CA LEU A 732 1.32 0.34 20.34
C LEU A 732 1.61 1.34 19.21
N VAL A 733 2.14 0.89 18.07
CA VAL A 733 2.48 1.74 16.92
C VAL A 733 1.22 2.38 16.33
N ILE A 734 0.18 1.62 16.03
CA ILE A 734 -1.06 2.14 15.42
C ILE A 734 -1.78 3.08 16.39
N GLY A 735 -1.89 2.68 17.67
CA GLY A 735 -2.55 3.51 18.69
C GLY A 735 -1.80 4.81 18.97
N THR A 736 -0.46 4.79 18.94
CA THR A 736 0.35 6.01 19.07
C THR A 736 0.23 6.90 17.85
N LEU A 737 0.36 6.37 16.62
CA LEU A 737 0.23 7.15 15.38
C LEU A 737 -1.14 7.84 15.28
N ALA A 738 -2.21 7.11 15.59
CA ALA A 738 -3.56 7.65 15.57
C ALA A 738 -3.83 8.68 16.66
N GLY A 739 -3.20 8.52 17.84
CA GLY A 739 -3.33 9.42 18.98
C GLY A 739 -2.41 10.64 18.94
N LEU A 740 -1.30 10.59 18.18
CA LEU A 740 -0.26 11.60 18.17
C LEU A 740 -0.81 12.97 17.75
N TYR A 741 -1.48 13.01 16.60
CA TYR A 741 -2.01 14.25 16.04
C TYR A 741 -3.06 14.90 16.97
N PRO A 742 -4.13 14.21 17.41
CA PRO A 742 -5.07 14.77 18.38
C PRO A 742 -4.40 15.22 19.68
N ALA A 743 -3.43 14.46 20.21
CA ALA A 743 -2.76 14.80 21.46
C ALA A 743 -1.96 16.12 21.36
N PHE A 744 -1.20 16.32 20.29
CA PHE A 744 -0.45 17.57 20.08
C PHE A 744 -1.35 18.76 19.74
N TYR A 745 -2.39 18.54 18.93
CA TYR A 745 -3.35 19.56 18.54
C TYR A 745 -4.18 20.05 19.75
N LEU A 746 -4.80 19.12 20.50
CA LEU A 746 -5.64 19.44 21.65
C LEU A 746 -4.84 20.03 22.81
N SER A 747 -3.64 19.53 23.06
CA SER A 747 -2.77 20.06 24.11
C SER A 747 -2.25 21.48 23.81
N GLY A 748 -2.41 21.98 22.58
CA GLY A 748 -2.01 23.32 22.16
C GLY A 748 -2.99 24.45 22.50
N PHE A 749 -4.20 24.17 22.98
CA PHE A 749 -5.21 25.21 23.21
C PHE A 749 -4.83 26.22 24.30
N ASN A 750 -5.05 27.51 24.03
CA ASN A 750 -4.82 28.60 24.96
C ASN A 750 -6.05 28.79 25.87
N PRO A 751 -5.93 28.61 27.21
CA PRO A 751 -7.06 28.71 28.13
C PRO A 751 -7.83 30.03 28.06
N GLY A 752 -7.13 31.15 27.84
CA GLY A 752 -7.76 32.48 27.76
C GLY A 752 -8.67 32.66 26.53
N GLN A 753 -8.40 31.93 25.44
CA GLN A 753 -9.26 31.93 24.24
C GLN A 753 -10.41 30.93 24.37
N VAL A 754 -10.18 29.79 25.04
CA VAL A 754 -11.22 28.77 25.27
C VAL A 754 -12.33 29.32 26.16
N LEU A 755 -11.95 29.94 27.29
CA LEU A 755 -12.90 30.38 28.33
C LEU A 755 -13.69 31.63 27.91
N LYS A 756 -13.13 32.46 27.02
CA LYS A 756 -13.84 33.60 26.41
C LYS A 756 -14.84 33.18 25.32
N GLY A 757 -14.99 31.89 25.03
CA GLY A 757 -15.91 31.39 24.01
C GLY A 757 -15.49 31.65 22.57
N THR A 758 -14.38 32.35 22.32
CA THR A 758 -13.89 32.67 20.96
C THR A 758 -13.43 31.44 20.18
N ILE A 759 -13.17 30.32 20.86
CA ILE A 759 -12.86 29.02 20.23
C ILE A 759 -14.12 28.24 19.82
N SER A 760 -15.31 28.59 20.33
CA SER A 760 -16.56 27.92 19.92
C SER A 760 -16.92 28.15 18.44
N ALA A 761 -16.39 29.20 17.82
CA ALA A 761 -16.73 29.65 16.47
C ALA A 761 -15.79 29.14 15.35
N GLY A 762 -14.81 28.27 15.61
CA GLY A 762 -13.97 27.82 14.51
C GLY A 762 -12.96 26.74 14.87
N SER A 763 -13.24 25.51 14.42
CA SER A 763 -12.23 24.47 14.26
C SER A 763 -11.06 25.05 13.44
N LYS A 764 -9.87 25.23 14.03
CA LYS A 764 -8.72 25.86 13.36
C LYS A 764 -8.11 25.05 12.20
N SER A 765 -8.79 24.07 11.60
CA SER A 765 -8.42 23.52 10.29
C SER A 765 -9.54 22.66 9.66
N PRO A 766 -10.62 23.25 9.10
CA PRO A 766 -11.53 22.50 8.23
C PRO A 766 -10.79 21.96 7.01
N VAL A 767 -9.69 22.60 6.61
CA VAL A 767 -8.91 22.26 5.43
C VAL A 767 -8.18 20.93 5.56
N LEU A 768 -7.46 20.69 6.66
CA LEU A 768 -6.75 19.41 6.85
C LEU A 768 -7.73 18.24 6.87
N ARG A 769 -8.84 18.39 7.61
CA ARG A 769 -9.91 17.40 7.66
C ARG A 769 -10.47 17.13 6.27
N ASN A 770 -10.78 18.18 5.52
CA ASN A 770 -11.29 18.04 4.16
C ASN A 770 -10.27 17.34 3.24
N GLY A 771 -8.97 17.63 3.37
CA GLY A 771 -7.92 16.92 2.63
C GLY A 771 -7.80 15.45 3.00
N LEU A 772 -7.90 15.12 4.28
CA LEU A 772 -7.94 13.74 4.76
C LEU A 772 -9.18 12.98 4.25
N VAL A 773 -10.33 13.66 4.16
CA VAL A 773 -11.56 13.12 3.55
C VAL A 773 -11.41 12.93 2.03
N VAL A 774 -10.74 13.85 1.33
CA VAL A 774 -10.46 13.67 -0.11
C VAL A 774 -9.53 12.48 -0.33
N PHE A 775 -8.48 12.34 0.48
CA PHE A 775 -7.54 11.22 0.38
C PHE A 775 -8.22 9.85 0.59
N GLN A 776 -9.01 9.68 1.65
CA GLN A 776 -9.68 8.39 1.93
C GLN A 776 -10.64 7.98 0.79
N PHE A 777 -11.38 8.94 0.22
CA PHE A 777 -12.33 8.65 -0.85
C PHE A 777 -11.60 8.40 -2.16
N ALA A 778 -10.50 9.10 -2.42
CA ALA A 778 -9.74 8.90 -3.63
C ALA A 778 -9.05 7.52 -3.63
N ALA A 779 -8.49 7.09 -2.49
CA ALA A 779 -7.97 5.74 -2.32
C ALA A 779 -9.06 4.68 -2.56
N SER A 780 -10.27 4.89 -2.03
CA SER A 780 -11.41 3.99 -2.24
C SER A 780 -11.85 3.94 -3.71
N VAL A 781 -11.93 5.10 -4.38
CA VAL A 781 -12.29 5.19 -5.80
C VAL A 781 -11.25 4.51 -6.69
N ILE A 782 -9.95 4.64 -6.39
CA ILE A 782 -8.89 3.91 -7.12
C ILE A 782 -9.12 2.41 -7.01
N LEU A 783 -9.34 1.90 -5.80
CA LEU A 783 -9.61 0.47 -5.60
C LEU A 783 -10.83 0.02 -6.41
N ILE A 784 -11.94 0.78 -6.40
CA ILE A 784 -13.14 0.42 -7.18
C ILE A 784 -12.86 0.39 -8.68
N ILE A 785 -12.19 1.43 -9.21
CA ILE A 785 -11.85 1.48 -10.64
C ILE A 785 -10.98 0.29 -11.02
N SER A 786 -9.96 -0.01 -10.21
CA SER A 786 -9.11 -1.19 -10.41
C SER A 786 -9.91 -2.48 -10.40
N THR A 787 -10.87 -2.65 -9.48
CA THR A 787 -11.76 -3.81 -9.44
C THR A 787 -12.58 -3.94 -10.72
N VAL A 788 -13.20 -2.86 -11.18
CA VAL A 788 -14.03 -2.85 -12.40
C VAL A 788 -13.19 -3.20 -13.62
N VAL A 789 -11.98 -2.64 -13.74
CA VAL A 789 -11.07 -2.94 -14.86
C VAL A 789 -10.61 -4.40 -14.81
N ILE A 790 -10.22 -4.92 -13.65
CA ILE A 790 -9.83 -6.32 -13.48
C ILE A 790 -11.00 -7.25 -13.84
N TYR A 791 -12.20 -6.97 -13.32
CA TYR A 791 -13.40 -7.76 -13.61
C TYR A 791 -13.71 -7.78 -15.11
N ASN A 792 -13.67 -6.62 -15.78
CA ASN A 792 -13.89 -6.55 -17.22
C ASN A 792 -12.81 -7.29 -18.02
N GLN A 793 -11.54 -7.18 -17.63
CA GLN A 793 -10.46 -7.95 -18.25
C GLN A 793 -10.68 -9.45 -18.08
N MET A 794 -11.19 -9.91 -16.93
CA MET A 794 -11.49 -11.32 -16.69
C MET A 794 -12.68 -11.80 -17.51
N HIS A 795 -13.77 -11.03 -17.50
CA HIS A 795 -14.94 -11.32 -18.31
C HIS A 795 -14.59 -11.37 -19.80
N PHE A 796 -13.69 -10.50 -20.27
CA PHE A 796 -13.19 -10.51 -21.64
C PHE A 796 -12.39 -11.78 -21.95
N ILE A 797 -11.49 -12.21 -21.06
CA ILE A 797 -10.68 -13.43 -21.26
C ILE A 797 -11.56 -14.68 -21.28
N LEU A 798 -12.49 -14.82 -20.33
CA LEU A 798 -13.33 -16.01 -20.18
C LEU A 798 -14.36 -16.18 -21.31
N ASN A 799 -14.85 -15.08 -21.88
CA ASN A 799 -15.86 -15.11 -22.94
C ASN A 799 -15.29 -14.92 -24.35
N ARG A 800 -13.98 -14.73 -24.48
CA ARG A 800 -13.36 -14.69 -25.80
C ARG A 800 -13.47 -16.07 -26.44
N LYS A 801 -13.74 -16.10 -27.75
CA LYS A 801 -13.70 -17.34 -28.53
C LYS A 801 -12.31 -17.97 -28.38
N ALA A 802 -12.25 -19.14 -27.75
CA ALA A 802 -11.02 -19.88 -27.50
C ALA A 802 -10.43 -20.51 -28.78
N GLY A 803 -11.21 -20.55 -29.87
CA GLY A 803 -10.84 -21.22 -31.13
C GLY A 803 -11.25 -22.70 -31.16
N PHE A 804 -11.85 -23.21 -30.09
CA PHE A 804 -12.43 -24.55 -29.96
C PHE A 804 -13.69 -24.53 -29.08
N ASP A 805 -14.54 -25.54 -29.23
CA ASP A 805 -15.75 -25.76 -28.46
C ASP A 805 -15.46 -26.52 -27.17
N LYS A 806 -15.52 -25.81 -26.04
CA LYS A 806 -15.34 -26.39 -24.70
C LYS A 806 -16.60 -26.99 -24.09
N ASP A 807 -17.78 -26.53 -24.52
CA ASP A 807 -19.05 -26.86 -23.85
C ASP A 807 -19.46 -28.31 -24.14
N GLN A 808 -19.96 -29.03 -23.12
CA GLN A 808 -20.43 -30.42 -23.22
C GLN A 808 -19.38 -31.40 -23.77
N VAL A 809 -18.09 -31.11 -23.58
CA VAL A 809 -16.99 -32.04 -23.88
C VAL A 809 -16.56 -32.70 -22.57
N MET A 810 -16.88 -33.98 -22.43
CA MET A 810 -16.45 -34.80 -21.30
C MET A 810 -15.08 -35.41 -21.62
N ILE A 811 -14.12 -35.23 -20.73
CA ILE A 811 -12.77 -35.80 -20.81
C ILE A 811 -12.76 -37.04 -19.94
N LEU A 812 -12.63 -38.21 -20.56
CA LEU A 812 -12.37 -39.47 -19.87
C LEU A 812 -10.88 -39.56 -19.55
N GLN A 813 -10.58 -39.72 -18.27
CA GLN A 813 -9.23 -39.81 -17.74
C GLN A 813 -8.83 -41.29 -17.55
N SER A 814 -7.53 -41.54 -17.39
CA SER A 814 -6.97 -42.88 -17.13
C SER A 814 -7.20 -43.90 -18.24
N THR A 815 -7.40 -43.45 -19.49
CA THR A 815 -7.56 -44.35 -20.66
C THR A 815 -6.27 -45.09 -21.03
N ASN A 816 -5.13 -44.68 -20.45
CA ASN A 816 -3.80 -45.25 -20.68
C ASN A 816 -3.69 -46.69 -20.15
N THR A 817 -4.60 -47.12 -19.28
CA THR A 817 -4.67 -48.48 -18.74
C THR A 817 -5.36 -49.45 -19.69
N LEU A 818 -6.04 -48.94 -20.73
CA LEU A 818 -6.65 -49.76 -21.78
C LEU A 818 -5.59 -50.10 -22.83
N SER A 819 -5.63 -51.34 -23.32
CA SER A 819 -4.85 -51.73 -24.50
C SER A 819 -5.33 -50.98 -25.74
N ASP A 820 -4.47 -50.84 -26.74
CA ASP A 820 -4.80 -50.17 -28.01
C ASP A 820 -6.04 -50.77 -28.70
N GLN A 821 -6.25 -52.08 -28.53
CA GLN A 821 -7.45 -52.72 -29.07
C GLN A 821 -8.70 -52.37 -28.25
N HIS A 822 -8.60 -52.37 -26.92
CA HIS A 822 -9.71 -52.01 -26.05
C HIS A 822 -10.11 -50.54 -26.22
N ILE A 823 -9.15 -49.62 -26.37
CA ILE A 823 -9.47 -48.19 -26.54
C ILE A 823 -10.19 -47.92 -27.86
N ARG A 824 -9.81 -48.59 -28.95
CA ARG A 824 -10.52 -48.51 -30.24
C ARG A 824 -11.95 -49.06 -30.17
N ASN A 825 -12.12 -50.23 -29.56
CA ASN A 825 -13.44 -50.83 -29.37
C ASN A 825 -14.32 -49.95 -28.47
N PHE A 826 -13.74 -49.40 -27.40
CA PHE A 826 -14.42 -48.50 -26.48
C PHE A 826 -14.85 -47.18 -27.16
N LYS A 827 -13.97 -46.55 -27.96
CA LYS A 827 -14.32 -45.38 -28.80
C LYS A 827 -15.52 -45.68 -29.70
N THR A 828 -15.54 -46.86 -30.33
CA THR A 828 -16.60 -47.28 -31.24
C THR A 828 -17.93 -47.47 -30.49
N GLU A 829 -17.93 -48.20 -29.38
CA GLU A 829 -19.14 -48.41 -28.56
C GLU A 829 -19.66 -47.09 -27.97
N LEU A 830 -18.78 -46.17 -27.56
CA LEU A 830 -19.18 -44.82 -27.12
C LEU A 830 -19.82 -43.99 -28.24
N SER A 831 -19.26 -44.04 -29.45
CA SER A 831 -19.77 -43.28 -30.60
C SER A 831 -21.17 -43.74 -31.03
N ASN A 832 -21.52 -44.99 -30.73
CA ASN A 832 -22.84 -45.57 -31.00
C ASN A 832 -23.92 -45.15 -29.97
N LEU A 833 -23.54 -44.54 -28.84
CA LEU A 833 -24.52 -44.03 -27.89
C LEU A 833 -25.28 -42.84 -28.49
N SER A 834 -26.62 -42.89 -28.44
CA SER A 834 -27.48 -41.84 -29.01
C SER A 834 -27.26 -40.45 -28.39
N ALA A 835 -26.78 -40.39 -27.14
CA ALA A 835 -26.46 -39.15 -26.44
C ALA A 835 -25.09 -38.55 -26.81
N VAL A 836 -24.22 -39.31 -27.49
CA VAL A 836 -22.86 -38.90 -27.86
C VAL A 836 -22.84 -38.39 -29.30
N LYS A 837 -22.28 -37.20 -29.51
CA LYS A 837 -22.16 -36.56 -30.83
C LYS A 837 -20.91 -37.06 -31.58
N SER A 838 -19.78 -37.09 -30.88
CA SER A 838 -18.50 -37.55 -31.40
C SER A 838 -17.57 -37.93 -30.25
N VAL A 839 -16.58 -38.77 -30.55
CA VAL A 839 -15.56 -39.21 -29.59
C VAL A 839 -14.20 -39.07 -30.26
N SER A 840 -13.22 -38.53 -29.57
CA SER A 840 -11.85 -38.39 -30.06
C SER A 840 -10.83 -38.85 -29.03
N ILE A 841 -9.72 -39.41 -29.49
CA ILE A 841 -8.56 -39.84 -28.73
C ILE A 841 -7.40 -38.86 -29.03
N SER A 842 -6.71 -38.41 -28.00
CA SER A 842 -5.61 -37.45 -28.13
C SER A 842 -4.64 -37.50 -26.96
N ASP A 843 -3.38 -37.13 -27.20
CA ASP A 843 -2.35 -36.90 -26.17
C ASP A 843 -2.36 -35.48 -25.57
N TYR A 844 -2.96 -34.50 -26.25
CA TYR A 844 -3.02 -33.11 -25.81
C TYR A 844 -4.41 -32.49 -25.96
N LEU A 845 -4.74 -31.61 -25.02
CA LEU A 845 -5.93 -30.76 -25.06
C LEU A 845 -5.55 -29.29 -24.83
N PRO A 846 -6.32 -28.33 -25.37
CA PRO A 846 -6.06 -26.90 -25.23
C PRO A 846 -6.43 -26.34 -23.84
N VAL A 847 -6.06 -27.05 -22.77
CA VAL A 847 -6.23 -26.66 -21.36
C VAL A 847 -4.97 -26.95 -20.55
N SER A 848 -4.80 -26.24 -19.44
CA SER A 848 -3.69 -26.45 -18.50
C SER A 848 -3.69 -27.86 -17.91
N GLY A 849 -2.51 -28.37 -17.57
CA GLY A 849 -2.34 -29.69 -16.95
C GLY A 849 -2.13 -30.81 -17.95
N THR A 850 -2.40 -30.62 -19.24
CA THR A 850 -1.96 -31.56 -20.29
C THR A 850 -0.49 -31.32 -20.61
N SER A 851 0.20 -32.34 -21.13
CA SER A 851 1.63 -32.25 -21.45
C SER A 851 1.92 -31.06 -22.37
N ARG A 852 3.17 -30.62 -22.50
CA ARG A 852 3.61 -29.73 -23.58
C ARG A 852 4.97 -30.20 -24.09
N ASN A 853 5.27 -29.96 -25.37
CA ASN A 853 6.57 -30.28 -25.96
C ASN A 853 7.13 -29.09 -26.75
N GLY A 854 8.40 -29.10 -27.11
CA GLY A 854 9.06 -27.96 -27.76
C GLY A 854 9.88 -28.44 -28.94
N ASN A 855 9.21 -28.93 -29.98
CA ASN A 855 9.87 -29.55 -31.11
C ASN A 855 10.33 -28.49 -32.11
N ALA A 856 11.49 -28.73 -32.72
CA ALA A 856 12.03 -27.87 -33.75
C ALA A 856 11.50 -28.30 -35.13
N PHE A 857 10.90 -27.36 -35.84
CA PHE A 857 10.43 -27.52 -37.21
C PHE A 857 11.27 -26.70 -38.17
N PHE A 858 11.49 -27.27 -39.35
CA PHE A 858 12.19 -26.61 -40.44
C PHE A 858 11.41 -26.73 -41.74
N LYS A 859 11.67 -25.81 -42.66
CA LYS A 859 11.28 -25.97 -44.05
C LYS A 859 12.20 -27.00 -44.72
N GLU A 860 11.65 -27.83 -45.60
CA GLU A 860 12.42 -28.84 -46.35
C GLU A 860 13.73 -28.27 -46.94
N GLY A 861 14.84 -28.92 -46.64
CA GLY A 861 16.17 -28.60 -47.18
C GLY A 861 16.82 -27.35 -46.58
N ARG A 862 16.18 -26.69 -45.60
CA ARG A 862 16.69 -25.49 -44.93
C ARG A 862 17.06 -25.71 -43.46
N GLU A 863 17.17 -26.96 -43.02
CA GLU A 863 17.49 -27.35 -41.64
C GLU A 863 18.83 -26.77 -41.14
N LYS A 864 19.77 -26.51 -42.06
CA LYS A 864 21.10 -25.96 -41.77
C LYS A 864 21.22 -24.46 -42.01
N ILE A 865 20.15 -23.81 -42.48
CA ILE A 865 20.15 -22.42 -42.95
C ILE A 865 19.19 -21.57 -42.13
N ASP A 866 17.99 -22.06 -41.89
CA ASP A 866 16.95 -21.33 -41.16
C ASP A 866 17.04 -21.57 -39.65
N HIS A 867 16.58 -20.59 -38.88
CA HIS A 867 16.34 -20.82 -37.47
C HIS A 867 15.16 -21.79 -37.29
N PRO A 868 15.29 -22.78 -36.38
CA PRO A 868 14.19 -23.68 -36.08
C PRO A 868 12.99 -22.90 -35.58
N VAL A 869 11.82 -23.25 -36.08
CA VAL A 869 10.56 -22.80 -35.50
C VAL A 869 10.16 -23.79 -34.43
N PHE A 870 10.09 -23.33 -33.18
CA PHE A 870 9.64 -24.19 -32.09
C PHE A 870 8.12 -24.24 -32.05
N GLY A 871 7.57 -25.45 -32.02
CA GLY A 871 6.13 -25.71 -31.99
C GLY A 871 5.77 -26.95 -31.20
N GLN A 872 4.47 -27.12 -30.96
CA GLN A 872 3.93 -28.33 -30.35
C GLN A 872 3.67 -29.41 -31.42
N ILE A 873 3.92 -30.67 -31.10
CA ILE A 873 3.44 -31.85 -31.87
C ILE A 873 2.35 -32.53 -31.05
N TRP A 874 1.14 -32.63 -31.58
CA TRP A 874 0.03 -33.33 -30.91
C TRP A 874 -0.43 -34.55 -31.70
N GLN A 875 -0.48 -35.72 -31.07
CA GLN A 875 -1.05 -36.93 -31.64
C GLN A 875 -2.55 -36.97 -31.41
N VAL A 876 -3.29 -36.91 -32.50
CA VAL A 876 -4.75 -36.86 -32.50
C VAL A 876 -5.32 -37.88 -33.46
N ASP A 877 -6.56 -38.27 -33.24
CA ASP A 877 -7.29 -39.07 -34.21
C ASP A 877 -7.99 -38.23 -35.29
N ASP A 878 -8.63 -38.93 -36.22
CA ASP A 878 -9.38 -38.42 -37.37
C ASP A 878 -10.63 -37.61 -36.98
N THR A 879 -11.03 -37.62 -35.71
CA THR A 879 -12.26 -36.98 -35.22
C THR A 879 -12.00 -35.80 -34.30
N TYR A 880 -10.72 -35.44 -34.08
CA TYR A 880 -10.31 -34.42 -33.12
C TYR A 880 -10.82 -33.03 -33.46
N LEU A 881 -10.57 -32.57 -34.70
CA LEU A 881 -11.02 -31.25 -35.16
C LEU A 881 -12.55 -31.13 -35.09
N GLY A 882 -13.27 -32.18 -35.51
CA GLY A 882 -14.74 -32.23 -35.44
C GLY A 882 -15.30 -32.26 -34.01
N THR A 883 -14.63 -32.96 -33.09
CA THR A 883 -15.05 -33.09 -31.68
C THR A 883 -14.86 -31.79 -30.90
N LEU A 884 -13.74 -31.10 -31.14
CA LEU A 884 -13.44 -29.80 -30.54
C LEU A 884 -13.95 -28.62 -31.38
N GLY A 885 -14.62 -28.85 -32.51
CA GLY A 885 -15.13 -27.77 -33.37
C GLY A 885 -14.05 -26.83 -33.92
N ILE A 886 -12.81 -27.30 -34.02
CA ILE A 886 -11.68 -26.54 -34.58
C ILE A 886 -11.88 -26.48 -36.10
N LYS A 887 -11.85 -25.25 -36.66
CA LYS A 887 -12.10 -25.05 -38.08
C LYS A 887 -10.85 -25.31 -38.90
N LEU A 888 -10.99 -26.17 -39.90
CA LEU A 888 -10.02 -26.29 -40.98
C LEU A 888 -10.22 -25.15 -41.98
N LEU A 889 -9.16 -24.44 -42.33
CA LEU A 889 -9.17 -23.28 -43.23
C LEU A 889 -8.81 -23.67 -44.66
N GLU A 890 -7.81 -24.55 -44.81
CA GLU A 890 -7.33 -25.05 -46.09
C GLU A 890 -6.99 -26.54 -45.99
N GLY A 891 -7.10 -27.28 -47.10
CA GLY A 891 -6.74 -28.70 -47.17
C GLY A 891 -7.82 -29.66 -46.64
N ARG A 892 -7.41 -30.77 -46.03
CA ARG A 892 -8.30 -31.82 -45.50
C ARG A 892 -7.90 -32.29 -44.09
N ASP A 893 -8.82 -32.98 -43.43
CA ASP A 893 -8.55 -33.71 -42.17
C ASP A 893 -7.89 -35.08 -42.46
N PHE A 894 -7.47 -35.77 -41.40
CA PHE A 894 -6.91 -37.13 -41.49
C PHE A 894 -7.96 -38.14 -41.99
N SER A 895 -7.51 -39.12 -42.78
CA SER A 895 -8.36 -40.22 -43.25
C SER A 895 -7.72 -41.58 -42.94
N LEU A 896 -8.52 -42.47 -42.36
CA LEU A 896 -8.11 -43.86 -42.07
C LEU A 896 -7.87 -44.69 -43.34
N GLU A 897 -8.41 -44.26 -44.48
CA GLU A 897 -8.23 -44.94 -45.77
C GLU A 897 -6.87 -44.64 -46.43
N MET A 898 -6.15 -43.63 -45.94
CA MET A 898 -4.88 -43.20 -46.51
C MET A 898 -3.68 -43.75 -45.72
N ALA A 899 -2.84 -44.51 -46.41
CA ALA A 899 -1.66 -45.14 -45.82
C ALA A 899 -0.62 -44.11 -45.32
N ASP A 900 -0.46 -42.98 -46.00
CA ASP A 900 0.50 -41.94 -45.58
C ASP A 900 0.06 -41.22 -44.29
N ASP A 901 -1.25 -41.06 -44.09
CA ASP A 901 -1.81 -40.49 -42.87
C ASP A 901 -1.56 -41.44 -41.69
N THR A 902 -1.94 -42.70 -41.85
CA THR A 902 -1.76 -43.74 -40.82
C THR A 902 -0.29 -44.09 -40.55
N ALA A 903 0.60 -43.87 -41.52
CA ALA A 903 2.05 -44.01 -41.36
C ALA A 903 2.73 -42.79 -40.70
N GLY A 904 1.98 -41.75 -40.34
CA GLY A 904 2.52 -40.56 -39.67
C GLY A 904 3.37 -39.66 -40.56
N ARG A 905 3.22 -39.73 -41.89
CA ARG A 905 3.96 -38.93 -42.87
C ARG A 905 3.28 -37.62 -43.23
N THR A 906 2.10 -37.36 -42.66
CA THR A 906 1.29 -36.17 -42.91
C THR A 906 1.01 -35.41 -41.63
N VAL A 907 0.83 -34.10 -41.74
CA VAL A 907 0.60 -33.20 -40.61
C VAL A 907 -0.46 -32.15 -40.94
N ILE A 908 -1.24 -31.74 -39.94
CA ILE A 908 -2.12 -30.57 -40.01
C ILE A 908 -1.53 -29.47 -39.13
N ILE A 909 -1.34 -28.27 -39.66
CA ILE A 909 -0.67 -27.18 -38.93
C ILE A 909 -1.63 -26.01 -38.66
N ASN A 910 -1.39 -25.20 -37.63
CA ASN A 910 -2.16 -23.95 -37.45
C ASN A 910 -1.62 -22.78 -38.29
N GLN A 911 -2.36 -21.67 -38.33
CA GLN A 911 -1.96 -20.46 -39.05
C GLN A 911 -0.66 -19.85 -38.49
N SER A 912 -0.46 -19.90 -37.17
CA SER A 912 0.80 -19.48 -36.54
C SER A 912 2.00 -20.29 -37.03
N MET A 913 1.88 -21.60 -37.20
CA MET A 913 2.94 -22.45 -37.75
C MET A 913 3.24 -22.12 -39.21
N ALA A 914 2.20 -22.00 -40.05
CA ALA A 914 2.37 -21.62 -41.46
C ALA A 914 3.07 -20.26 -41.61
N ARG A 915 2.68 -19.27 -40.81
CA ARG A 915 3.31 -17.93 -40.79
C ARG A 915 4.75 -17.98 -40.31
N SER A 916 5.04 -18.67 -39.22
CA SER A 916 6.39 -18.74 -38.65
C SER A 916 7.39 -19.48 -39.55
N LEU A 917 6.94 -20.47 -40.31
CA LEU A 917 7.77 -21.15 -41.33
C LEU A 917 7.82 -20.39 -42.67
N GLY A 918 7.10 -19.27 -42.81
CA GLY A 918 7.05 -18.48 -44.04
C GLY A 918 6.45 -19.26 -45.23
N LEU A 919 5.48 -20.14 -44.97
CA LEU A 919 4.80 -20.92 -46.01
C LEU A 919 3.69 -20.07 -46.66
N GLN A 920 3.82 -19.78 -47.96
CA GLN A 920 2.81 -19.06 -48.74
C GLN A 920 1.69 -20.00 -49.23
N HIS A 921 2.05 -21.22 -49.62
CA HIS A 921 1.13 -22.31 -49.97
C HIS A 921 1.39 -23.49 -49.04
N PRO A 922 0.78 -23.50 -47.84
CA PRO A 922 1.11 -24.46 -46.81
C PRO A 922 0.66 -25.89 -47.15
N VAL A 923 -0.51 -26.07 -47.78
CA VAL A 923 -0.98 -27.41 -48.15
C VAL A 923 -0.13 -27.98 -49.29
N GLY A 924 0.37 -29.20 -49.11
CA GLY A 924 1.31 -29.89 -50.01
C GLY A 924 2.78 -29.55 -49.75
N ALA A 925 3.08 -28.55 -48.91
CA ALA A 925 4.45 -28.24 -48.52
C ALA A 925 5.01 -29.35 -47.60
N ARG A 926 6.33 -29.55 -47.67
CA ARG A 926 7.03 -30.49 -46.78
C ARG A 926 7.81 -29.74 -45.72
N ILE A 927 7.69 -30.21 -44.49
CA ILE A 927 8.39 -29.67 -43.32
C ILE A 927 9.16 -30.81 -42.65
N SER A 928 10.16 -30.47 -41.84
CA SER A 928 11.07 -31.44 -41.22
C SER A 928 11.03 -31.31 -39.70
N ASP A 929 10.77 -32.43 -39.00
CA ASP A 929 10.61 -32.54 -37.54
C ASP A 929 11.34 -33.79 -36.96
N ASN A 930 12.52 -34.11 -37.51
CA ASN A 930 13.29 -35.39 -37.42
C ASN A 930 12.95 -36.41 -38.53
N GLY A 931 12.00 -36.08 -39.39
CA GLY A 931 11.72 -36.75 -40.64
C GLY A 931 11.01 -35.78 -41.57
N LEU A 932 10.84 -36.15 -42.84
CA LEU A 932 10.20 -35.28 -43.82
C LEU A 932 8.70 -35.59 -43.87
N ILE A 933 7.89 -34.62 -43.47
CA ILE A 933 6.42 -34.75 -43.33
C ILE A 933 5.70 -33.76 -44.24
N THR A 934 4.53 -34.15 -44.75
CA THR A 934 3.75 -33.35 -45.71
C THR A 934 2.57 -32.67 -45.02
N VAL A 935 2.44 -31.37 -45.19
CA VAL A 935 1.32 -30.59 -44.67
C VAL A 935 0.07 -30.86 -45.51
N ILE A 936 -0.98 -31.44 -44.93
CA ILE A 936 -2.22 -31.80 -45.63
C ILE A 936 -3.39 -30.85 -45.33
N GLY A 937 -3.25 -30.02 -44.30
CA GLY A 937 -4.27 -29.08 -43.90
C GLY A 937 -3.74 -27.95 -43.03
N VAL A 938 -4.45 -26.82 -43.05
CA VAL A 938 -4.21 -25.69 -42.16
C VAL A 938 -5.45 -25.41 -41.33
N MET A 939 -5.32 -25.49 -40.01
CA MET A 939 -6.38 -25.19 -39.06
C MET A 939 -6.31 -23.76 -38.53
N GLN A 940 -7.43 -23.25 -38.04
CA GLN A 940 -7.51 -21.96 -37.36
C GLN A 940 -6.67 -21.95 -36.08
N ASP A 941 -6.06 -20.80 -35.78
CA ASP A 941 -5.38 -20.58 -34.50
C ASP A 941 -6.37 -20.72 -33.32
N PHE A 942 -6.00 -21.52 -32.32
CA PHE A 942 -6.74 -21.69 -31.08
C PHE A 942 -5.84 -21.52 -29.86
N ASN A 943 -6.43 -21.10 -28.75
CA ASN A 943 -5.71 -20.82 -27.51
C ASN A 943 -5.52 -22.11 -26.71
N TYR A 944 -4.33 -22.71 -26.79
CA TYR A 944 -3.99 -23.90 -25.99
C TYR A 944 -3.21 -23.58 -24.69
N GLU A 945 -2.80 -22.33 -24.51
CA GLU A 945 -2.14 -21.81 -23.31
C GLU A 945 -2.96 -20.70 -22.66
N SER A 946 -2.45 -20.13 -21.56
CA SER A 946 -2.99 -18.90 -20.98
C SER A 946 -3.12 -17.79 -22.05
N VAL A 947 -4.23 -17.05 -22.03
CA VAL A 947 -4.48 -15.90 -22.93
C VAL A 947 -3.50 -14.73 -22.68
N ARG A 948 -2.62 -14.84 -21.68
CA ARG A 948 -1.49 -13.95 -21.49
C ARG A 948 -0.44 -14.10 -22.59
N SER A 949 -0.30 -15.30 -23.16
CA SER A 949 0.66 -15.64 -24.20
C SER A 949 0.04 -15.52 -25.59
N GLU A 950 0.89 -15.26 -26.59
CA GLU A 950 0.49 -15.34 -27.99
C GLU A 950 0.27 -16.81 -28.41
N ILE A 951 -0.52 -17.02 -29.46
CA ILE A 951 -0.82 -18.37 -29.96
C ILE A 951 0.40 -18.90 -30.71
N GLY A 952 1.05 -19.91 -30.14
CA GLY A 952 2.25 -20.52 -30.72
C GLY A 952 1.96 -21.50 -31.87
N PRO A 953 3.01 -21.95 -32.58
CA PRO A 953 2.89 -22.97 -33.62
C PRO A 953 2.46 -24.35 -33.08
N VAL A 954 1.54 -24.99 -33.79
CA VAL A 954 1.05 -26.36 -33.48
C VAL A 954 0.98 -27.19 -34.76
N ALA A 955 1.44 -28.43 -34.66
CA ALA A 955 1.36 -29.49 -35.66
C ALA A 955 0.60 -30.68 -35.07
N LEU A 956 -0.45 -31.15 -35.75
CA LEU A 956 -1.18 -32.36 -35.41
C LEU A 956 -0.66 -33.51 -36.27
N HIS A 957 -0.39 -34.65 -35.65
CA HIS A 957 -0.09 -35.91 -36.30
C HIS A 957 -1.20 -36.91 -36.02
N TYR A 958 -1.47 -37.78 -36.98
CA TYR A 958 -2.37 -38.90 -36.73
C TYR A 958 -1.73 -39.88 -35.75
N GLY A 959 -2.45 -40.22 -34.68
CA GLY A 959 -2.01 -41.21 -33.69
C GLY A 959 -3.09 -41.50 -32.67
N LEU A 960 -3.20 -42.78 -32.28
CA LEU A 960 -4.07 -43.20 -31.19
C LEU A 960 -3.26 -43.19 -29.90
N SER A 961 -3.17 -42.02 -29.26
CA SER A 961 -2.53 -41.94 -27.95
C SER A 961 -3.50 -42.34 -26.85
N ASN A 962 -3.12 -43.34 -26.05
CA ASN A 962 -4.00 -43.86 -24.99
C ASN A 962 -4.15 -42.88 -23.82
N SER A 963 -3.53 -41.69 -23.87
CA SER A 963 -3.48 -40.74 -22.75
C SER A 963 -4.84 -40.17 -22.35
N MET A 964 -5.67 -39.75 -23.30
CA MET A 964 -6.98 -39.14 -23.02
C MET A 964 -8.00 -39.47 -24.11
N MET A 965 -9.27 -39.52 -23.71
CA MET A 965 -10.40 -39.61 -24.63
C MET A 965 -11.40 -38.50 -24.33
N THR A 966 -11.82 -37.77 -25.36
CA THR A 966 -12.85 -36.73 -25.28
C THR A 966 -14.15 -37.21 -25.91
N VAL A 967 -15.26 -36.93 -25.24
CA VAL A 967 -16.61 -37.33 -25.64
C VAL A 967 -17.47 -36.08 -25.71
N LYS A 968 -17.84 -35.66 -26.93
CA LYS A 968 -18.76 -34.55 -27.15
C LYS A 968 -20.19 -35.05 -26.97
N LEU A 969 -20.95 -34.45 -26.06
CA LEU A 969 -22.34 -34.82 -25.83
C LEU A 969 -23.27 -34.01 -26.74
N ARG A 970 -24.43 -34.57 -27.13
CA ARG A 970 -25.47 -33.86 -27.90
C ARG A 970 -26.30 -32.88 -27.05
N GLY A 971 -26.11 -32.88 -25.73
CA GLY A 971 -26.94 -32.18 -24.75
C GLY A 971 -28.14 -33.02 -24.28
N GLY A 972 -28.86 -32.54 -23.26
CA GLY A 972 -29.99 -33.27 -22.65
C GLY A 972 -29.65 -33.84 -21.27
N ASP A 973 -30.05 -35.08 -21.00
CA ASP A 973 -29.81 -35.75 -19.71
C ASP A 973 -28.35 -36.24 -19.57
N VAL A 974 -27.48 -35.31 -19.19
CA VAL A 974 -26.05 -35.55 -18.95
C VAL A 974 -25.84 -36.64 -17.89
N LYS A 975 -26.71 -36.70 -16.88
CA LYS A 975 -26.58 -37.67 -15.77
C LYS A 975 -26.77 -39.11 -16.25
N ASN A 976 -27.81 -39.36 -17.04
CA ASN A 976 -28.02 -40.67 -17.64
C ASN A 976 -26.92 -41.02 -18.66
N THR A 977 -26.41 -40.04 -19.38
CA THR A 977 -25.30 -40.24 -20.32
C THR A 977 -24.03 -40.69 -19.59
N ILE A 978 -23.67 -40.02 -18.48
CA ILE A 978 -22.54 -40.41 -17.64
C ILE A 978 -22.76 -41.82 -17.07
N ALA A 979 -23.96 -42.18 -16.64
CA ALA A 979 -24.26 -43.52 -16.14
C ALA A 979 -24.05 -44.60 -17.23
N ASN A 980 -24.47 -44.34 -18.47
CA ASN A 980 -24.24 -45.24 -19.60
C ASN A 980 -22.74 -45.39 -19.93
N VAL A 981 -22.00 -44.28 -19.93
CA VAL A 981 -20.54 -44.30 -20.13
C VAL A 981 -19.83 -45.03 -18.99
N ALA A 982 -20.28 -44.86 -17.74
CA ALA A 982 -19.77 -45.57 -16.57
C ALA A 982 -20.00 -47.09 -16.66
N ALA A 983 -21.19 -47.50 -17.10
CA ALA A 983 -21.50 -48.92 -17.32
C ALA A 983 -20.61 -49.52 -18.40
N LEU A 984 -20.38 -48.77 -19.49
CA LEU A 984 -19.49 -49.17 -20.56
C LEU A 984 -18.02 -49.26 -20.10
N TRP A 985 -17.55 -48.27 -19.35
CA TRP A 985 -16.21 -48.27 -18.76
C TRP A 985 -15.96 -49.53 -17.92
N LYS A 986 -16.93 -49.93 -17.09
CA LYS A 986 -16.83 -51.12 -16.23
C LYS A 986 -16.65 -52.44 -17.02
N LYS A 987 -17.10 -52.50 -18.28
CA LYS A 987 -16.91 -53.67 -19.17
C LYS A 987 -15.44 -53.80 -19.61
N TYR A 988 -14.76 -52.68 -19.84
CA TYR A 988 -13.38 -52.66 -20.35
C TYR A 988 -12.33 -52.54 -19.24
N SER A 989 -12.66 -51.85 -18.14
CA SER A 989 -11.77 -51.67 -16.98
C SER A 989 -12.53 -51.95 -15.67
N PRO A 990 -12.79 -53.24 -15.34
CA PRO A 990 -13.59 -53.60 -14.15
C PRO A 990 -12.90 -53.26 -12.82
N ASP A 991 -11.56 -53.18 -12.85
CA ASP A 991 -10.72 -52.88 -11.68
C ASP A 991 -10.57 -51.37 -11.44
N GLN A 992 -11.22 -50.51 -12.23
CA GLN A 992 -11.08 -49.05 -12.17
C GLN A 992 -12.43 -48.32 -12.10
N PRO A 993 -12.60 -47.37 -11.17
CA PRO A 993 -13.71 -46.44 -11.24
C PRO A 993 -13.57 -45.55 -12.48
N ILE A 994 -14.69 -45.22 -13.13
CA ILE A 994 -14.67 -44.22 -14.20
C ILE A 994 -14.29 -42.85 -13.63
N ARG A 995 -13.40 -42.14 -14.31
CA ARG A 995 -13.05 -40.76 -13.99
C ARG A 995 -13.24 -39.86 -15.20
N TYR A 996 -13.89 -38.74 -14.97
CA TYR A 996 -14.13 -37.75 -16.00
C TYR A 996 -14.06 -36.33 -15.45
N THR A 997 -13.68 -35.39 -16.30
CA THR A 997 -13.84 -33.95 -16.11
C THR A 997 -14.57 -33.35 -17.31
N PHE A 998 -14.99 -32.10 -17.22
CA PHE A 998 -15.48 -31.37 -18.38
C PHE A 998 -14.45 -30.33 -18.84
N LEU A 999 -14.32 -30.17 -20.16
CA LEU A 999 -13.32 -29.29 -20.77
C LEU A 999 -13.56 -27.81 -20.43
N ASP A 1000 -14.81 -27.39 -20.22
CA ASP A 1000 -15.16 -26.03 -19.79
C ASP A 1000 -14.77 -25.75 -18.33
N GLU A 1001 -14.90 -26.74 -17.45
CA GLU A 1001 -14.41 -26.67 -16.06
C GLU A 1001 -12.88 -26.56 -16.02
N ASP A 1002 -12.17 -27.40 -16.78
CA ASP A 1002 -10.70 -27.37 -16.87
C ASP A 1002 -10.20 -26.04 -17.49
N PHE A 1003 -10.90 -25.52 -18.50
CA PHE A 1003 -10.62 -24.20 -19.08
C PHE A 1003 -10.85 -23.07 -18.07
N ALA A 1004 -11.91 -23.13 -17.27
CA ALA A 1004 -12.17 -22.14 -16.22
C ALA A 1004 -11.09 -22.20 -15.10
N ASN A 1005 -10.62 -23.40 -14.77
CA ASN A 1005 -9.58 -23.61 -13.77
C ASN A 1005 -8.23 -22.99 -14.17
N MET A 1006 -7.92 -22.93 -15.46
CA MET A 1006 -6.71 -22.24 -15.98
C MET A 1006 -6.67 -20.73 -15.62
N TYR A 1007 -7.82 -20.13 -15.33
CA TYR A 1007 -7.94 -18.73 -14.89
C TYR A 1007 -8.40 -18.60 -13.43
N ALA A 1008 -8.34 -19.68 -12.64
CA ALA A 1008 -8.78 -19.68 -11.25
C ALA A 1008 -8.00 -18.67 -10.41
N ASP A 1009 -6.68 -18.57 -10.57
CA ASP A 1009 -5.85 -17.65 -9.78
C ASP A 1009 -6.19 -16.19 -10.02
N LEU A 1010 -6.38 -15.83 -11.29
CA LEU A 1010 -6.86 -14.52 -11.69
C LEU A 1010 -8.25 -14.20 -11.09
N THR A 1011 -9.15 -15.19 -11.09
CA THR A 1011 -10.49 -15.07 -10.49
C THR A 1011 -10.41 -14.92 -8.97
N ARG A 1012 -9.53 -15.67 -8.30
CA ARG A 1012 -9.26 -15.59 -6.85
C ARG A 1012 -8.74 -14.20 -6.49
N THR A 1013 -7.73 -13.70 -7.22
CA THR A 1013 -7.21 -12.34 -7.02
C THR A 1013 -8.31 -11.29 -7.18
N GLY A 1014 -9.15 -11.42 -8.21
CA GLY A 1014 -10.29 -10.53 -8.43
C GLY A 1014 -11.29 -10.52 -7.25
N LYS A 1015 -11.63 -11.69 -6.70
CA LYS A 1015 -12.50 -11.82 -5.53
C LYS A 1015 -11.90 -11.19 -4.27
N ILE A 1016 -10.61 -11.45 -4.01
CA ILE A 1016 -9.87 -10.87 -2.88
C ILE A 1016 -9.87 -9.34 -2.99
N PHE A 1017 -9.54 -8.82 -4.18
CA PHE A 1017 -9.45 -7.40 -4.44
C PHE A 1017 -10.82 -6.71 -4.30
N THR A 1018 -11.88 -7.32 -4.81
CA THR A 1018 -13.27 -6.84 -4.65
C THR A 1018 -13.68 -6.77 -3.17
N SER A 1019 -13.37 -7.81 -2.40
CA SER A 1019 -13.71 -7.88 -0.98
C SER A 1019 -13.04 -6.76 -0.17
N PHE A 1020 -11.75 -6.50 -0.43
CA PHE A 1020 -11.03 -5.41 0.24
C PHE A 1020 -11.44 -4.02 -0.24
N ALA A 1021 -11.81 -3.87 -1.52
CA ALA A 1021 -12.37 -2.60 -2.01
C ALA A 1021 -13.69 -2.27 -1.31
N VAL A 1022 -14.61 -3.24 -1.20
CA VAL A 1022 -15.87 -3.08 -0.45
C VAL A 1022 -15.60 -2.73 1.00
N LEU A 1023 -14.65 -3.40 1.65
CA LEU A 1023 -14.28 -3.10 3.03
C LEU A 1023 -13.72 -1.68 3.20
N ALA A 1024 -12.83 -1.24 2.30
CA ALA A 1024 -12.28 0.11 2.32
C ALA A 1024 -13.37 1.17 2.21
N ILE A 1025 -14.38 0.94 1.35
CA ILE A 1025 -15.55 1.84 1.21
C ILE A 1025 -16.35 1.88 2.51
N ILE A 1026 -16.65 0.73 3.12
CA ILE A 1026 -17.39 0.68 4.39
C ILE A 1026 -16.67 1.49 5.46
N ILE A 1027 -15.35 1.31 5.59
CA ILE A 1027 -14.53 2.04 6.55
C ILE A 1027 -14.56 3.55 6.23
N ALA A 1028 -14.37 3.97 4.98
CA ALA A 1028 -14.42 5.38 4.57
C ALA A 1028 -15.80 6.02 4.87
N CYS A 1029 -16.88 5.29 4.61
CA CYS A 1029 -18.24 5.75 4.83
C CYS A 1029 -18.58 5.86 6.32
N LEU A 1030 -18.12 4.93 7.16
CA LEU A 1030 -18.25 5.05 8.62
C LEU A 1030 -17.57 6.31 9.16
N GLY A 1031 -16.41 6.68 8.61
CA GLY A 1031 -15.72 7.93 8.93
C GLY A 1031 -16.55 9.16 8.56
N LEU A 1032 -17.08 9.18 7.33
CA LEU A 1032 -17.95 10.25 6.84
C LEU A 1032 -19.26 10.35 7.64
N PHE A 1033 -19.87 9.21 7.96
CA PHE A 1033 -21.08 9.10 8.77
C PHE A 1033 -20.90 9.81 10.11
N ALA A 1034 -19.88 9.43 10.88
CA ALA A 1034 -19.68 9.99 12.20
C ALA A 1034 -19.19 11.45 12.16
N LEU A 1035 -18.50 11.87 11.09
CA LEU A 1035 -18.18 13.28 10.88
C LEU A 1035 -19.42 14.13 10.55
N SER A 1036 -20.32 13.63 9.70
CA SER A 1036 -21.58 14.30 9.38
C SER A 1036 -22.47 14.44 10.61
N ALA A 1037 -22.53 13.38 11.45
CA ALA A 1037 -23.23 13.40 12.72
C ALA A 1037 -22.71 14.48 13.66
N PHE A 1038 -21.39 14.62 13.73
CA PHE A 1038 -20.76 15.65 14.54
C PHE A 1038 -21.07 17.08 14.04
N LEU A 1039 -20.99 17.32 12.73
CA LEU A 1039 -21.31 18.64 12.17
C LEU A 1039 -22.78 19.01 12.35
N ALA A 1040 -23.68 18.03 12.23
CA ALA A 1040 -25.10 18.23 12.51
C ALA A 1040 -25.34 18.56 14.00
N GLU A 1041 -24.63 17.91 14.92
CA GLU A 1041 -24.66 18.21 16.36
C GLU A 1041 -24.16 19.64 16.64
N GLN A 1042 -23.05 20.04 16.01
CA GLN A 1042 -22.46 21.37 16.17
C GLN A 1042 -23.35 22.49 15.60
N ARG A 1043 -24.05 22.23 14.48
CA ARG A 1043 -24.96 23.19 13.84
C ARG A 1043 -26.41 23.07 14.34
N SER A 1044 -26.68 22.30 15.38
CA SER A 1044 -28.04 22.06 15.89
C SER A 1044 -28.81 23.35 16.22
N LYS A 1045 -28.16 24.37 16.82
CA LYS A 1045 -28.78 25.69 17.09
C LYS A 1045 -29.08 26.47 15.80
N GLU A 1046 -28.12 26.50 14.86
CA GLU A 1046 -28.31 27.15 13.56
C GLU A 1046 -29.47 26.50 12.77
N ILE A 1047 -29.53 25.16 12.78
CA ILE A 1047 -30.59 24.37 12.17
C ILE A 1047 -31.93 24.65 12.85
N GLY A 1048 -31.97 24.69 14.19
CA GLY A 1048 -33.17 25.02 14.96
C GLY A 1048 -33.71 26.41 14.65
N ILE A 1049 -32.84 27.43 14.60
CA ILE A 1049 -33.19 28.80 14.23
C ILE A 1049 -33.74 28.83 12.79
N ARG A 1050 -33.04 28.22 11.83
CA ARG A 1050 -33.50 28.18 10.42
C ARG A 1050 -34.84 27.47 10.26
N LYS A 1051 -35.07 26.40 11.01
CA LYS A 1051 -36.34 25.65 10.98
C LYS A 1051 -37.49 26.47 11.56
N VAL A 1052 -37.26 27.23 12.63
CA VAL A 1052 -38.23 28.20 13.17
C VAL A 1052 -38.49 29.33 12.17
N LEU A 1053 -37.47 29.74 11.42
CA LEU A 1053 -37.58 30.73 10.33
C LEU A 1053 -38.16 30.16 9.01
N GLY A 1054 -38.70 28.93 9.00
CA GLY A 1054 -39.40 28.36 7.85
C GLY A 1054 -38.55 27.56 6.86
N ALA A 1055 -37.28 27.25 7.16
CA ALA A 1055 -36.47 26.41 6.28
C ALA A 1055 -37.01 24.97 6.20
N SER A 1056 -37.20 24.45 4.99
CA SER A 1056 -37.64 23.07 4.77
C SER A 1056 -36.57 22.05 5.19
N VAL A 1057 -37.00 20.86 5.58
CA VAL A 1057 -36.12 19.72 5.91
C VAL A 1057 -35.17 19.41 4.76
N GLN A 1058 -35.66 19.51 3.51
CA GLN A 1058 -34.87 19.30 2.30
C GLN A 1058 -33.78 20.37 2.13
N GLY A 1059 -34.09 21.65 2.38
CA GLY A 1059 -33.11 22.75 2.32
C GLY A 1059 -31.98 22.58 3.33
N ILE A 1060 -32.30 22.17 4.57
CA ILE A 1060 -31.31 21.88 5.63
C ILE A 1060 -30.46 20.67 5.25
N THR A 1061 -31.07 19.61 4.75
CA THR A 1061 -30.38 18.37 4.34
C THR A 1061 -29.42 18.62 3.18
N THR A 1062 -29.84 19.42 2.19
CA THR A 1062 -29.02 19.78 1.03
C THR A 1062 -27.80 20.59 1.46
N LEU A 1063 -27.99 21.59 2.32
CA LEU A 1063 -26.90 22.41 2.85
C LEU A 1063 -25.83 21.56 3.55
N LEU A 1064 -26.24 20.59 4.36
CA LEU A 1064 -25.30 19.71 5.08
C LEU A 1064 -24.61 18.71 4.14
N SER A 1065 -25.30 18.25 3.10
CA SER A 1065 -24.79 17.20 2.19
C SER A 1065 -23.84 17.75 1.13
N VAL A 1066 -24.10 18.95 0.60
CA VAL A 1066 -23.31 19.57 -0.48
C VAL A 1066 -21.84 19.74 -0.08
N ASP A 1067 -21.56 20.10 1.17
CA ASP A 1067 -20.19 20.29 1.65
C ASP A 1067 -19.37 18.98 1.60
N PHE A 1068 -20.01 17.82 1.79
CA PHE A 1068 -19.35 16.52 1.69
C PHE A 1068 -19.29 16.00 0.25
N ILE A 1069 -20.37 16.18 -0.53
CA ILE A 1069 -20.41 15.76 -1.93
C ILE A 1069 -19.30 16.46 -2.73
N LYS A 1070 -19.01 17.74 -2.45
CA LYS A 1070 -17.89 18.47 -3.07
C LYS A 1070 -16.53 17.79 -2.82
N LEU A 1071 -16.31 17.26 -1.62
CA LEU A 1071 -15.07 16.54 -1.29
C LEU A 1071 -14.97 15.21 -2.02
N VAL A 1072 -16.10 14.50 -2.15
CA VAL A 1072 -16.16 13.23 -2.90
C VAL A 1072 -15.93 13.48 -4.40
N LEU A 1073 -16.53 14.52 -4.98
CA LEU A 1073 -16.29 14.90 -6.37
C LEU A 1073 -14.81 15.25 -6.63
N LEU A 1074 -14.18 15.99 -5.71
CA LEU A 1074 -12.76 16.30 -5.81
C LEU A 1074 -11.89 15.04 -5.72
N ALA A 1075 -12.28 14.09 -4.86
CA ALA A 1075 -11.60 12.81 -4.75
C ALA A 1075 -11.69 11.99 -6.04
N ILE A 1076 -12.85 11.95 -6.68
CA ILE A 1076 -13.06 11.27 -7.98
C ILE A 1076 -12.18 11.90 -9.07
N LEU A 1077 -12.11 13.23 -9.12
CA LEU A 1077 -11.29 13.96 -10.09
C LEU A 1077 -9.79 13.62 -9.97
N ILE A 1078 -9.29 13.43 -8.75
CA ILE A 1078 -7.89 13.06 -8.49
C ILE A 1078 -7.66 11.55 -8.71
N ALA A 1079 -8.59 10.71 -8.28
CA ALA A 1079 -8.48 9.26 -8.35
C ALA A 1079 -8.49 8.73 -9.79
N SER A 1080 -9.32 9.31 -10.66
CA SER A 1080 -9.52 8.84 -12.03
C SER A 1080 -8.22 8.77 -12.87
N PRO A 1081 -7.41 9.84 -12.99
CA PRO A 1081 -6.16 9.78 -13.77
C PRO A 1081 -5.13 8.81 -13.17
N ILE A 1082 -5.07 8.70 -11.85
CA ILE A 1082 -4.13 7.82 -11.16
C ILE A 1082 -4.50 6.35 -11.38
N ALA A 1083 -5.80 6.02 -11.24
CA ALA A 1083 -6.31 4.68 -11.51
C ALA A 1083 -6.13 4.32 -12.99
N TRP A 1084 -6.38 5.26 -13.91
CA TRP A 1084 -6.14 5.05 -15.34
C TRP A 1084 -4.69 4.70 -15.61
N TRP A 1085 -3.72 5.48 -15.11
CA TRP A 1085 -2.31 5.25 -15.32
C TRP A 1085 -1.85 3.89 -14.76
N ALA A 1086 -2.23 3.56 -13.52
CA ALA A 1086 -1.86 2.31 -12.88
C ALA A 1086 -2.44 1.09 -13.62
N MET A 1087 -3.73 1.15 -13.96
CA MET A 1087 -4.40 0.05 -14.65
C MET A 1087 -3.97 -0.08 -16.11
N HIS A 1088 -3.65 1.02 -16.79
CA HIS A 1088 -3.12 0.99 -18.13
C HIS A 1088 -1.75 0.30 -18.17
N LYS A 1089 -0.88 0.60 -17.20
CA LYS A 1089 0.41 -0.09 -17.07
C LYS A 1089 0.23 -1.59 -16.79
N TRP A 1090 -0.69 -1.97 -15.89
CA TRP A 1090 -0.98 -3.37 -15.61
C TRP A 1090 -1.54 -4.14 -16.81
N LEU A 1091 -2.44 -3.52 -17.59
CA LEU A 1091 -3.01 -4.13 -18.80
C LEU A 1091 -1.98 -4.32 -19.93
N ARG A 1092 -0.78 -3.72 -19.86
CA ARG A 1092 0.27 -3.92 -20.86
C ARG A 1092 0.88 -5.31 -20.83
N ASP A 1093 0.78 -6.03 -19.71
CA ASP A 1093 1.34 -7.37 -19.54
C ASP A 1093 0.49 -8.47 -20.19
N PHE A 1094 -0.70 -8.12 -20.69
CA PHE A 1094 -1.57 -9.03 -21.40
C PHE A 1094 -1.44 -8.79 -22.91
N ALA A 1095 -1.12 -9.85 -23.67
CA ALA A 1095 -1.16 -9.83 -25.14
C ALA A 1095 -2.53 -9.35 -25.65
N TYR A 1096 -3.58 -9.73 -24.93
CA TYR A 1096 -4.96 -9.35 -25.22
C TYR A 1096 -5.61 -8.60 -24.05
N ARG A 1097 -6.01 -7.35 -24.29
CA ARG A 1097 -6.45 -6.43 -23.23
C ARG A 1097 -7.71 -5.65 -23.60
N VAL A 1098 -8.52 -5.35 -22.60
CA VAL A 1098 -9.67 -4.44 -22.72
C VAL A 1098 -9.19 -2.98 -22.84
N ALA A 1099 -9.91 -2.18 -23.63
CA ALA A 1099 -9.73 -0.73 -23.64
C ALA A 1099 -10.41 -0.12 -22.40
N ILE A 1100 -9.66 0.68 -21.62
CA ILE A 1100 -10.22 1.38 -20.47
C ILE A 1100 -11.20 2.44 -20.97
N SER A 1101 -12.49 2.18 -20.77
CA SER A 1101 -13.58 3.04 -21.25
C SER A 1101 -14.05 4.01 -20.16
N TRP A 1102 -14.53 5.19 -20.55
CA TRP A 1102 -14.92 6.25 -19.61
C TRP A 1102 -16.02 5.83 -18.62
N TRP A 1103 -16.94 4.94 -19.03
CA TRP A 1103 -18.05 4.47 -18.21
C TRP A 1103 -17.57 3.74 -16.93
N MET A 1104 -16.39 3.13 -16.95
CA MET A 1104 -15.83 2.44 -15.79
C MET A 1104 -15.56 3.43 -14.64
N PHE A 1105 -15.11 4.63 -14.97
CA PHE A 1105 -14.96 5.73 -14.01
C PHE A 1105 -16.31 6.29 -13.58
N ALA A 1106 -17.26 6.38 -14.50
CA ALA A 1106 -18.61 6.87 -14.20
C ALA A 1106 -19.33 5.95 -13.20
N ILE A 1107 -19.29 4.63 -13.39
CA ILE A 1107 -19.89 3.66 -12.45
C ILE A 1107 -19.22 3.75 -11.08
N ALA A 1108 -17.88 3.77 -11.02
CA ALA A 1108 -17.15 3.89 -9.76
C ALA A 1108 -17.47 5.21 -9.04
N GLY A 1109 -17.47 6.33 -9.77
CA GLY A 1109 -17.77 7.65 -9.23
C GLY A 1109 -19.22 7.78 -8.75
N LEU A 1110 -20.19 7.35 -9.56
CA LEU A 1110 -21.62 7.37 -9.21
C LEU A 1110 -21.90 6.45 -8.01
N GLY A 1111 -21.29 5.27 -7.96
CA GLY A 1111 -21.42 4.35 -6.83
C GLY A 1111 -20.94 5.00 -5.53
N VAL A 1112 -19.76 5.63 -5.53
CA VAL A 1112 -19.24 6.31 -4.33
C VAL A 1112 -20.08 7.52 -3.95
N ILE A 1113 -20.55 8.31 -4.92
CA ILE A 1113 -21.47 9.43 -4.66
C ILE A 1113 -22.76 8.93 -4.03
N LEU A 1114 -23.37 7.88 -4.56
CA LEU A 1114 -24.60 7.30 -4.03
C LEU A 1114 -24.41 6.87 -2.58
N ILE A 1115 -23.34 6.12 -2.28
CA ILE A 1115 -23.05 5.67 -0.92
C ILE A 1115 -22.81 6.86 0.01
N ALA A 1116 -22.04 7.86 -0.42
CA ALA A 1116 -21.79 9.06 0.37
C ALA A 1116 -23.08 9.85 0.65
N VAL A 1117 -23.95 10.01 -0.37
CA VAL A 1117 -25.26 10.66 -0.24
C VAL A 1117 -26.15 9.90 0.74
N VAL A 1118 -26.28 8.58 0.61
CA VAL A 1118 -27.08 7.75 1.53
C VAL A 1118 -26.58 7.91 2.96
N THR A 1119 -25.26 7.83 3.14
CA THR A 1119 -24.61 7.92 4.46
C THR A 1119 -24.82 9.27 5.13
N VAL A 1120 -24.65 10.37 4.40
CA VAL A 1120 -24.77 11.75 4.92
C VAL A 1120 -26.24 12.17 5.05
N SER A 1121 -27.10 11.79 4.11
CA SER A 1121 -28.52 12.15 4.08
C SER A 1121 -29.26 11.54 5.26
N PHE A 1122 -28.99 10.26 5.59
CA PHE A 1122 -29.61 9.61 6.75
C PHE A 1122 -29.46 10.44 8.03
N GLN A 1123 -28.24 10.92 8.31
CA GLN A 1123 -27.97 11.70 9.51
C GLN A 1123 -28.45 13.15 9.40
N SER A 1124 -28.35 13.74 8.21
CA SER A 1124 -28.82 15.11 7.95
C SER A 1124 -30.33 15.22 8.08
N ILE A 1125 -31.09 14.22 7.59
CA ILE A 1125 -32.54 14.12 7.74
C ILE A 1125 -32.89 13.95 9.22
N LYS A 1126 -32.22 13.04 9.93
CA LYS A 1126 -32.45 12.83 11.37
C LYS A 1126 -32.25 14.11 12.18
N ALA A 1127 -31.22 14.90 11.86
CA ALA A 1127 -30.96 16.19 12.50
C ALA A 1127 -32.00 17.25 12.10
N ALA A 1128 -32.39 17.31 10.83
CA ALA A 1128 -33.39 18.25 10.34
C ALA A 1128 -34.81 17.94 10.87
N MET A 1129 -35.12 16.67 11.18
CA MET A 1129 -36.39 16.26 11.79
C MET A 1129 -36.44 16.50 13.31
N ALA A 1130 -35.31 16.79 13.97
CA ALA A 1130 -35.28 17.04 15.40
C ALA A 1130 -36.18 18.23 15.80
N ASN A 1131 -36.79 18.16 16.99
CA ASN A 1131 -37.69 19.19 17.49
C ASN A 1131 -36.87 20.45 17.87
N PRO A 1132 -37.13 21.61 17.23
CA PRO A 1132 -36.36 22.85 17.47
C PRO A 1132 -36.45 23.36 18.91
N VAL A 1133 -37.55 23.05 19.63
CA VAL A 1133 -37.72 23.42 21.05
C VAL A 1133 -36.65 22.73 21.92
N LYS A 1134 -36.31 21.47 21.61
CA LYS A 1134 -35.25 20.76 22.34
C LYS A 1134 -33.86 21.30 21.98
N SER A 1135 -33.64 21.70 20.72
CA SER A 1135 -32.35 22.22 20.24
C SER A 1135 -32.01 23.63 20.74
N LEU A 1136 -33.02 24.46 21.02
CA LEU A 1136 -32.84 25.82 21.54
C LEU A 1136 -32.69 25.85 23.07
N ARG A 1137 -33.25 24.85 23.78
CA ARG A 1137 -33.26 24.78 25.25
C ARG A 1137 -32.06 24.04 25.88
N SER A 1138 -31.26 23.34 25.07
CA SER A 1138 -30.09 22.59 25.54
C SER A 1138 -28.87 23.51 25.76
N GLU A 1139 -28.38 23.56 27.01
CA GLU A 1139 -27.04 24.04 27.39
C GLU A 1139 -26.08 22.89 27.72
#